data_AF-A0A7J6IML0-F1
#
_entry.id   AF-A0A7J6IML0-F1
#
_cell.length_a   1.000
_cell.length_b   1.000
_cell.length_c   1.000
_cell.angle_alpha   90.00
_cell.angle_beta   90.00
_cell.angle_gamma   90.00
#
_symmetry.space_group_name_H-M   'P 1'
#
loop_
_entity.id
_entity.type
_entity.pdbx_description
1 polymer ?
#
loop_
_entity_poly.entity_id
_entity_poly.type
_entity_poly.pdbx_seq_one_letter_code
_entity_poly.pdbx_strand_id
1 'polypeptide(L)'
;MTLLRHNHSSLGATLVGIERPLVAHFRGIPYGRIPSRFAAPEPVESLPQELDCTHFGPRCPQVPIDVGHLLRIPPHHVLPVEAEDEFNCLNLDVTVPKARLGTTAGERLPVLVWIHGGSQAVTFGSAASGLCDTTKIVEDSVRMGLPIIAVAIQYRLNIFAFGDDDSSVNLALKDQALALQWVQRHVAAFGGDPRAVTLAGESAGAVYCHAHMVSKAPLNQCILASGSLHLSPPQPQERAAAFRSNLKHHLRDLGKVDLRTAPADVVVEALKRSEIQSWFLLMESSLDGWQESLGEANRLMISDVQNESVLWRDGIWSMGVSDIVSAFDIAGEHRDKLKQAYNIYPNRPSSCKLGALDFINDYKFLLPIQEMVQLCKRAETPVYRSLIDEANPWQPSNGAHHAIDLILLFGGFDSSLSPAAKATGEEMRRSWIRFIHSQEPWSPISTAAFGPFGMFQELDDTEVIIVGAGPAGQLLGLMLGKDGIPVTIIEQSSKLDDKPRATHYAPPAMKVLNRAGLGHRARELGFLPDRVAWRKPDGTSIASLSNKIHGDDPDRLLALPLCDLAQLIYDESKDLPTVTYLFDHRVTGIGQDEKRAWVDVENCRTEETRELFAEYIVGCDGANSIVRRRLFGDTNFPGKTWDEQIVATNVYYDFDQFGYTDSNFILDAEDWFMAAKITKDGLWRVTYGDVSGLSTEEVIARQPERFKKILPGQPEPNQYKLVSIGPYKVHQRCAEKMRVGRFLLAADAAHLCNPFGGLGLTGGIVDIGGLYECLSGILTGKADESILDVYDDVRRQKYREIIDPVSSDNFRRMFAVPGDKVLETDEFLRLCKEAESDQEKAREMTKGAQALGYDFTQHYNTKTNGVNAHISPH
;
A
#
# COMPACT_ATOMS: atom_id res chain seq x y z
N MET A 1 42.01 22.15 -20.15
CA MET A 1 40.98 22.49 -19.16
C MET A 1 41.09 23.97 -18.88
N THR A 2 39.96 24.69 -18.88
CA THR A 2 39.95 26.11 -18.53
C THR A 2 39.75 26.22 -17.02
N LEU A 3 40.60 26.99 -16.36
CA LEU A 3 40.51 27.22 -14.91
C LEU A 3 39.52 28.35 -14.63
N LEU A 4 38.75 28.20 -13.57
CA LEU A 4 37.80 29.19 -13.08
C LEU A 4 38.15 29.58 -11.65
N ARG A 5 38.11 30.87 -11.33
CA ARG A 5 38.34 31.38 -9.98
C ARG A 5 37.04 31.92 -9.41
N HIS A 6 36.58 31.37 -8.29
CA HIS A 6 35.36 31.78 -7.61
C HIS A 6 35.67 32.25 -6.19
N ASN A 7 35.36 33.52 -5.90
CA ASN A 7 35.54 34.07 -4.55
C ASN A 7 34.37 33.61 -3.67
N HIS A 8 34.63 32.67 -2.76
CA HIS A 8 33.59 32.06 -1.95
C HIS A 8 33.47 32.75 -0.59
N SER A 9 32.52 33.69 -0.49
CA SER A 9 32.38 34.60 0.65
C SER A 9 32.28 33.90 2.01
N SER A 10 31.47 32.85 2.14
CA SER A 10 31.27 32.17 3.43
C SER A 10 32.44 31.26 3.84
N LEU A 11 33.31 30.90 2.90
CA LEU A 11 34.51 30.09 3.19
C LEU A 11 35.75 30.98 3.40
N GLY A 12 35.66 32.27 3.05
CA GLY A 12 36.79 33.19 3.11
C GLY A 12 37.93 32.82 2.15
N ALA A 13 37.66 32.05 1.09
CA ALA A 13 38.66 31.51 0.19
C ALA A 13 38.30 31.70 -1.29
N THR A 14 39.30 31.79 -2.14
CA THR A 14 39.16 31.70 -3.60
C THR A 14 39.27 30.24 -4.02
N LEU A 15 38.21 29.69 -4.61
CA LEU A 15 38.22 28.32 -5.12
C LEU A 15 38.68 28.33 -6.58
N VAL A 16 39.72 27.56 -6.89
CA VAL A 16 40.22 27.37 -8.26
C VAL A 16 39.62 26.08 -8.80
N GLY A 17 38.58 26.20 -9.62
CA GLY A 17 37.83 25.08 -10.20
C GLY A 17 38.09 24.85 -11.68
N ILE A 18 37.36 23.89 -12.25
CA ILE A 18 37.38 23.56 -13.68
C ILE A 18 36.10 24.08 -14.35
N GLU A 19 36.28 24.81 -15.44
CA GLU A 19 35.17 25.26 -16.29
C GLU A 19 34.86 24.24 -17.40
N ARG A 20 33.56 24.00 -17.62
CA ARG A 20 32.98 23.30 -18.78
C ARG A 20 31.97 24.19 -19.51
N PRO A 21 31.44 23.79 -20.69
CA PRO A 21 30.51 24.63 -21.45
C PRO A 21 29.29 25.11 -20.64
N LEU A 22 28.62 24.22 -19.90
CA LEU A 22 27.41 24.54 -19.14
C LEU A 22 27.61 24.59 -17.61
N VAL A 23 28.64 23.92 -17.09
CA VAL A 23 28.87 23.76 -15.64
C VAL A 23 30.28 24.15 -15.24
N ALA A 24 30.48 24.31 -13.94
CA ALA A 24 31.79 24.41 -13.30
C ALA A 24 31.89 23.40 -12.16
N HIS A 25 33.11 22.94 -11.90
CA HIS A 25 33.41 21.98 -10.84
C HIS A 25 34.38 22.58 -9.82
N PHE A 26 34.09 22.34 -8.55
CA PHE A 26 35.01 22.57 -7.44
C PHE A 26 35.12 21.27 -6.65
N ARG A 27 36.27 20.60 -6.77
CA ARG A 27 36.48 19.25 -6.29
C ARG A 27 37.37 19.21 -5.05
N GLY A 28 37.19 18.20 -4.21
CA GLY A 28 38.04 17.96 -3.04
C GLY A 28 37.99 19.06 -1.98
N ILE A 29 36.87 19.78 -1.84
CA ILE A 29 36.74 20.82 -0.81
C ILE A 29 36.60 20.13 0.55
N PRO A 30 37.51 20.37 1.52
CA PRO A 30 37.40 19.73 2.81
C PRO A 30 36.26 20.37 3.62
N TYR A 31 35.32 19.54 4.07
CA TYR A 31 34.21 19.98 4.92
C TYR A 31 34.49 19.71 6.40
N GLY A 32 35.42 18.80 6.68
CA GLY A 32 35.80 18.41 8.03
C GLY A 32 37.22 17.85 8.07
N ARG A 33 37.71 17.60 9.28
CA ARG A 33 38.96 16.87 9.56
C ARG A 33 38.70 15.77 10.59
N ILE A 34 39.54 14.75 10.56
CA ILE A 34 39.54 13.68 11.57
C ILE A 34 40.77 13.89 12.47
N PRO A 35 40.60 14.35 13.72
CA PRO A 35 41.73 14.69 14.59
C PRO A 35 42.61 13.49 14.94
N SER A 36 41.99 12.33 15.09
CA SER A 36 42.63 11.04 15.35
C SER A 36 41.68 9.90 14.98
N ARG A 37 42.23 8.69 14.81
CA ARG A 37 41.43 7.51 14.45
C ARG A 37 40.28 7.29 15.46
N PHE A 38 39.08 7.13 14.92
CA PHE A 38 37.80 6.98 15.65
C PHE A 38 37.31 8.21 16.42
N ALA A 39 37.97 9.37 16.32
CA ALA A 39 37.43 10.62 16.85
C ALA A 39 36.21 11.09 16.04
N ALA A 40 35.31 11.83 16.69
CA ALA A 40 34.25 12.55 15.99
C ALA A 40 34.86 13.55 14.97
N PRO A 41 34.20 13.79 13.83
CA PRO A 41 34.72 14.74 12.85
C PRO A 41 34.58 16.18 13.36
N GLU A 42 35.54 17.03 13.02
CA GLU A 42 35.52 18.45 13.35
C GLU A 42 35.38 19.30 12.08
N PRO A 43 34.63 20.42 12.11
CA PRO A 43 34.56 21.34 10.97
C PRO A 43 35.93 21.95 10.66
N VAL A 44 36.18 22.22 9.38
CA VAL A 44 37.33 23.03 8.96
C VAL A 44 36.99 24.51 9.14
N GLU A 45 37.62 25.17 10.12
CA GLU A 45 37.32 26.57 10.46
C GLU A 45 37.98 27.59 9.53
N SER A 46 39.11 27.23 8.91
CA SER A 46 39.83 28.12 7.99
C SER A 46 40.42 27.34 6.83
N LEU A 47 40.31 27.93 5.65
CA LEU A 47 40.93 27.43 4.42
C LEU A 47 42.06 28.38 4.01
N PRO A 48 43.02 27.92 3.19
CA PRO A 48 43.96 28.81 2.52
C PRO A 48 43.21 29.89 1.73
N GLN A 49 43.84 31.06 1.56
CA GLN A 49 43.27 32.17 0.77
C GLN A 49 42.87 31.74 -0.65
N GLU A 50 43.61 30.78 -1.20
CA GLU A 50 43.34 30.14 -2.49
C GLU A 50 43.40 28.62 -2.31
N LEU A 51 42.31 27.94 -2.67
CA LEU A 51 42.18 26.48 -2.59
C LEU A 51 42.10 25.89 -3.99
N ASP A 52 43.02 24.99 -4.31
CA ASP A 52 42.98 24.22 -5.56
C ASP A 52 41.87 23.17 -5.49
N CYS A 53 40.83 23.38 -6.30
CA CYS A 53 39.66 22.52 -6.41
C CYS A 53 39.58 21.87 -7.81
N THR A 54 40.72 21.73 -8.50
CA THR A 54 40.79 21.10 -9.83
C THR A 54 40.91 19.58 -9.76
N HIS A 55 41.30 19.05 -8.60
CA HIS A 55 41.50 17.63 -8.34
C HIS A 55 40.49 17.09 -7.33
N PHE A 56 40.11 15.82 -7.48
CA PHE A 56 39.31 15.13 -6.46
C PHE A 56 40.13 14.94 -5.19
N GLY A 57 39.47 15.06 -4.03
CA GLY A 57 40.08 14.74 -2.74
C GLY A 57 40.22 13.22 -2.54
N PRO A 58 41.00 12.79 -1.52
CA PRO A 58 41.18 11.37 -1.23
C PRO A 58 39.90 10.76 -0.64
N ARG A 59 39.73 9.44 -0.81
CA ARG A 59 38.69 8.64 -0.15
C ARG A 59 39.23 7.98 1.12
N CYS A 60 38.33 7.43 1.94
CA CYS A 60 38.71 6.69 3.15
C CYS A 60 39.49 5.40 2.79
N PRO A 61 40.53 5.01 3.54
CA PRO A 61 41.25 3.76 3.30
C PRO A 61 40.33 2.54 3.33
N GLN A 62 40.47 1.66 2.35
CA GLN A 62 39.51 0.58 2.14
C GLN A 62 40.10 -0.58 1.34
N VAL A 63 39.43 -1.73 1.37
CA VAL A 63 39.83 -2.89 0.57
C VAL A 63 39.57 -2.59 -0.90
N PRO A 64 40.54 -2.81 -1.81
CA PRO A 64 40.33 -2.60 -3.24
C PRO A 64 39.31 -3.58 -3.79
N ILE A 65 38.33 -3.07 -4.53
CA ILE A 65 37.30 -3.85 -5.22
C ILE A 65 37.30 -3.54 -6.72
N ASP A 66 36.97 -4.55 -7.53
CA ASP A 66 36.83 -4.40 -8.97
C ASP A 66 35.39 -3.98 -9.32
N VAL A 67 35.12 -2.68 -9.19
CA VAL A 67 33.80 -2.09 -9.51
C VAL A 67 33.43 -2.33 -10.98
N GLY A 68 34.41 -2.29 -11.89
CA GLY A 68 34.20 -2.54 -13.31
C GLY A 68 33.68 -3.95 -13.56
N HIS A 69 34.26 -4.95 -12.91
CA HIS A 69 33.76 -6.32 -12.95
C HIS A 69 32.35 -6.44 -12.38
N LEU A 70 32.08 -5.85 -11.21
CA LEU A 70 30.77 -5.96 -10.53
C LEU A 70 29.64 -5.34 -11.35
N LEU A 71 29.87 -4.18 -11.97
CA LEU A 71 28.91 -3.50 -12.85
C LEU A 71 28.97 -3.96 -14.31
N ARG A 72 29.81 -4.97 -14.62
CA ARG A 72 30.00 -5.52 -15.97
C ARG A 72 30.38 -4.46 -17.00
N ILE A 73 31.14 -3.45 -16.57
CA ILE A 73 31.66 -2.38 -17.41
C ILE A 73 32.71 -2.97 -18.36
N PRO A 74 32.67 -2.64 -19.67
CA PRO A 74 33.65 -3.13 -20.61
C PRO A 74 35.10 -2.78 -20.19
N PRO A 75 36.07 -3.71 -20.30
CA PRO A 75 37.45 -3.50 -19.84
C PRO A 75 38.21 -2.33 -20.48
N HIS A 76 37.72 -1.79 -21.61
CA HIS A 76 38.32 -0.62 -22.24
C HIS A 76 38.00 0.70 -21.51
N HIS A 77 36.99 0.71 -20.64
CA HIS A 77 36.75 1.82 -19.73
C HIS A 77 37.63 1.63 -18.48
N VAL A 78 38.72 2.37 -18.43
CA VAL A 78 39.64 2.33 -17.29
C VAL A 78 39.13 3.28 -16.20
N LEU A 79 38.70 2.70 -15.07
CA LEU A 79 38.35 3.49 -13.88
C LEU A 79 39.64 4.05 -13.25
N PRO A 80 39.65 5.33 -12.84
CA PRO A 80 40.83 5.95 -12.25
C PRO A 80 41.12 5.36 -10.86
N VAL A 81 42.41 5.31 -10.51
CA VAL A 81 42.82 5.00 -9.13
C VAL A 81 42.61 6.23 -8.27
N GLU A 82 41.81 6.09 -7.23
CA GLU A 82 41.53 7.15 -6.28
C GLU A 82 42.57 7.15 -5.15
N ALA A 83 43.06 8.34 -4.78
CA ALA A 83 43.95 8.47 -3.63
C ALA A 83 43.20 8.16 -2.33
N GLU A 84 43.89 7.59 -1.35
CA GLU A 84 43.34 7.27 -0.04
C GLU A 84 44.08 8.01 1.06
N ASP A 85 43.34 8.57 2.02
CA ASP A 85 43.90 9.25 3.18
C ASP A 85 42.95 9.10 4.37
N GLU A 86 43.47 8.57 5.48
CA GLU A 86 42.67 8.32 6.68
C GLU A 86 42.10 9.61 7.29
N PHE A 87 42.86 10.71 7.30
CA PHE A 87 42.53 11.91 8.06
C PHE A 87 41.96 13.03 7.20
N ASN A 88 42.22 13.01 5.90
CA ASN A 88 41.80 14.01 4.92
C ASN A 88 40.67 13.55 3.98
N CYS A 89 40.08 12.38 4.22
CA CYS A 89 38.98 11.85 3.40
C CYS A 89 37.63 12.56 3.57
N LEU A 90 37.51 13.55 4.47
CA LEU A 90 36.27 14.32 4.66
C LEU A 90 36.22 15.53 3.71
N ASN A 91 35.95 15.24 2.44
CA ASN A 91 35.85 16.23 1.38
C ASN A 91 34.60 16.04 0.52
N LEU A 92 34.27 17.06 -0.27
CA LEU A 92 33.13 17.06 -1.18
C LEU A 92 33.46 17.74 -2.51
N ASP A 93 32.67 17.40 -3.51
CA ASP A 93 32.72 17.96 -4.86
C ASP A 93 31.42 18.71 -5.16
N VAL A 94 31.53 19.92 -5.69
CA VAL A 94 30.39 20.76 -6.10
C VAL A 94 30.39 20.92 -7.61
N THR A 95 29.29 20.50 -8.25
CA THR A 95 28.97 20.79 -9.65
C THR A 95 27.86 21.82 -9.71
N VAL A 96 28.11 22.94 -10.38
CA VAL A 96 27.21 24.10 -10.41
C VAL A 96 27.00 24.59 -11.84
N PRO A 97 25.79 25.05 -12.21
CA PRO A 97 25.56 25.73 -13.49
C PRO A 97 26.46 26.95 -13.60
N LYS A 98 27.28 27.01 -14.66
CA LYS A 98 28.29 28.06 -14.81
C LYS A 98 27.67 29.46 -14.78
N ALA A 99 26.50 29.62 -15.40
CA ALA A 99 25.77 30.88 -15.47
C ALA A 99 25.32 31.43 -14.10
N ARG A 100 25.40 30.63 -13.03
CA ARG A 100 25.04 31.05 -11.66
C ARG A 100 26.21 31.52 -10.82
N LEU A 101 27.46 31.24 -11.22
CA LEU A 101 28.61 31.68 -10.45
C LEU A 101 28.80 33.19 -10.51
N GLY A 102 29.00 33.80 -9.34
CA GLY A 102 29.21 35.24 -9.20
C GLY A 102 27.95 36.10 -9.37
N THR A 103 26.77 35.51 -9.56
CA THR A 103 25.50 36.24 -9.66
C THR A 103 24.73 36.17 -8.35
N THR A 104 24.20 37.30 -7.89
CA THR A 104 23.22 37.36 -6.79
C THR A 104 21.78 37.54 -7.29
N ALA A 105 21.58 37.56 -8.62
CA ALA A 105 20.31 37.82 -9.25
C ALA A 105 19.54 36.53 -9.58
N GLY A 106 18.24 36.52 -9.30
CA GLY A 106 17.35 35.39 -9.53
C GLY A 106 17.17 34.48 -8.31
N GLU A 107 16.31 33.48 -8.46
CA GLU A 107 16.01 32.51 -7.39
C GLU A 107 17.20 31.58 -7.13
N ARG A 108 17.38 31.21 -5.86
CA ARG A 108 18.37 30.22 -5.44
C ARG A 108 17.97 28.83 -5.94
N LEU A 109 18.96 28.02 -6.30
CA LEU A 109 18.73 26.72 -6.93
C LEU A 109 18.52 25.60 -5.91
N PRO A 110 17.64 24.62 -6.17
CA PRO A 110 17.62 23.36 -5.44
C PRO A 110 18.98 22.65 -5.45
N VAL A 111 19.28 21.94 -4.37
CA VAL A 111 20.58 21.29 -4.14
C VAL A 111 20.38 19.78 -4.00
N LEU A 112 21.00 19.01 -4.88
CA LEU A 112 21.14 17.55 -4.74
C LEU A 112 22.40 17.25 -3.91
N VAL A 113 22.27 16.52 -2.80
CA VAL A 113 23.40 15.99 -2.05
C VAL A 113 23.44 14.48 -2.23
N TRP A 114 24.54 13.96 -2.76
CA TRP A 114 24.74 12.56 -3.10
C TRP A 114 25.62 11.84 -2.07
N ILE A 115 25.11 10.74 -1.51
CA ILE A 115 25.83 9.80 -0.64
C ILE A 115 26.01 8.49 -1.41
N HIS A 116 27.26 8.11 -1.69
CA HIS A 116 27.57 6.89 -2.42
C HIS A 116 27.27 5.61 -1.62
N GLY A 117 27.06 4.50 -2.32
CA GLY A 117 26.85 3.17 -1.73
C GLY A 117 28.16 2.42 -1.42
N GLY A 118 28.04 1.09 -1.28
CA GLY A 118 29.18 0.17 -1.08
C GLY A 118 29.19 -0.57 0.27
N SER A 119 28.02 -1.04 0.72
CA SER A 119 27.86 -1.89 1.91
C SER A 119 28.46 -1.33 3.21
N GLN A 120 28.61 -0.01 3.28
CA GLN A 120 29.31 0.71 4.36
C GLN A 120 30.78 0.29 4.54
N ALA A 121 31.32 -0.48 3.60
CA ALA A 121 32.65 -1.08 3.62
C ALA A 121 33.63 -0.34 2.70
N VAL A 122 33.13 0.04 1.53
CA VAL A 122 33.89 0.59 0.40
C VAL A 122 33.12 1.70 -0.28
N THR A 123 33.81 2.55 -1.02
CA THR A 123 33.25 3.55 -1.90
C THR A 123 32.86 2.85 -3.21
N PHE A 124 31.56 2.71 -3.44
CA PHE A 124 31.04 2.16 -4.69
C PHE A 124 30.45 3.27 -5.55
N GLY A 125 31.15 3.61 -6.64
CA GLY A 125 30.74 4.68 -7.55
C GLY A 125 30.86 6.08 -6.94
N SER A 126 32.10 6.57 -6.74
CA SER A 126 32.33 7.97 -6.41
C SER A 126 32.18 8.87 -7.64
N ALA A 127 32.09 10.19 -7.44
CA ALA A 127 32.23 11.15 -8.55
C ALA A 127 33.61 11.04 -9.23
N ALA A 128 34.67 10.77 -8.46
CA ALA A 128 36.03 10.62 -8.98
C ALA A 128 36.20 9.39 -9.89
N SER A 129 35.46 8.30 -9.63
CA SER A 129 35.44 7.11 -10.48
C SER A 129 34.80 7.32 -11.86
N GLY A 130 34.05 8.42 -12.04
CA GLY A 130 33.22 8.68 -13.22
C GLY A 130 31.85 8.02 -13.20
N LEU A 131 31.59 7.08 -12.27
CA LEU A 131 30.30 6.39 -12.15
C LEU A 131 29.18 7.29 -11.66
N CYS A 132 29.42 8.03 -10.60
CA CYS A 132 28.44 8.97 -10.04
C CYS A 132 28.87 10.42 -10.30
N ASP A 133 29.44 10.69 -11.48
CA ASP A 133 29.77 12.05 -11.89
C ASP A 133 28.49 12.86 -12.12
N THR A 134 28.28 13.86 -11.27
CA THR A 134 27.08 14.71 -11.27
C THR A 134 27.02 15.69 -12.45
N THR A 135 28.04 15.73 -13.32
CA THR A 135 28.09 16.61 -14.50
C THR A 135 26.83 16.50 -15.34
N LYS A 136 26.44 15.28 -15.73
CA LYS A 136 25.39 15.07 -16.74
C LYS A 136 24.01 15.50 -16.24
N ILE A 137 23.66 15.16 -14.99
CA ILE A 137 22.37 15.56 -14.41
C ILE A 137 22.27 17.08 -14.23
N VAL A 138 23.37 17.75 -13.86
CA VAL A 138 23.38 19.22 -13.78
C VAL A 138 23.27 19.84 -15.18
N GLU A 139 23.98 19.33 -16.18
CA GLU A 139 23.85 19.81 -17.57
C GLU A 139 22.44 19.64 -18.13
N ASP A 140 21.82 18.48 -17.92
CA ASP A 140 20.47 18.21 -18.39
C ASP A 140 19.44 19.09 -17.63
N SER A 141 19.65 19.36 -16.35
CA SER A 141 18.82 20.30 -15.58
C SER A 141 18.85 21.72 -16.16
N VAL A 142 20.02 22.19 -16.60
CA VAL A 142 20.18 23.49 -17.28
C VAL A 142 19.43 23.49 -18.61
N ARG A 143 19.53 22.41 -19.39
CA ARG A 143 18.83 22.26 -20.67
C ARG A 143 17.31 22.21 -20.50
N MET A 144 16.83 21.65 -19.40
CA MET A 144 15.42 21.61 -19.04
C MET A 144 14.86 22.94 -18.52
N GLY A 145 15.70 23.96 -18.29
CA GLY A 145 15.28 25.20 -17.66
C GLY A 145 14.98 25.05 -16.16
N LEU A 146 15.37 23.92 -15.56
CA LEU A 146 15.22 23.58 -14.15
C LEU A 146 16.60 23.36 -13.52
N PRO A 147 17.51 24.36 -13.52
CA PRO A 147 18.88 24.16 -13.08
C PRO A 147 18.96 23.74 -11.61
N ILE A 148 19.84 22.79 -11.30
CA ILE A 148 20.15 22.33 -9.93
C ILE A 148 21.65 22.48 -9.62
N ILE A 149 22.01 22.47 -8.34
CA ILE A 149 23.39 22.28 -7.88
C ILE A 149 23.53 20.86 -7.35
N ALA A 150 24.65 20.20 -7.61
CA ALA A 150 24.94 18.87 -7.06
C ALA A 150 26.19 18.89 -6.18
N VAL A 151 26.11 18.23 -5.02
CA VAL A 151 27.19 18.05 -4.05
C VAL A 151 27.38 16.57 -3.81
N ALA A 152 28.55 16.01 -4.13
CA ALA A 152 28.90 14.62 -3.82
C ALA A 152 29.89 14.60 -2.65
N ILE A 153 29.66 13.76 -1.65
CA ILE A 153 30.47 13.74 -0.42
C ILE A 153 31.25 12.44 -0.26
N GLN A 154 32.47 12.55 0.28
CA GLN A 154 33.25 11.43 0.81
C GLN A 154 33.11 11.39 2.33
N TYR A 155 33.14 10.20 2.91
CA TYR A 155 33.00 9.99 4.35
C TYR A 155 33.76 8.74 4.80
N ARG A 156 33.94 8.52 6.11
CA ARG A 156 34.62 7.30 6.59
C ARG A 156 33.79 6.05 6.30
N LEU A 157 34.47 4.93 6.13
CA LEU A 157 33.87 3.62 5.88
C LEU A 157 34.49 2.55 6.77
N ASN A 158 33.96 1.33 6.71
CA ASN A 158 34.48 0.13 7.37
C ASN A 158 34.84 0.37 8.85
N ILE A 159 35.89 -0.27 9.37
CA ILE A 159 36.34 -0.06 10.75
C ILE A 159 36.66 1.40 11.07
N PHE A 160 37.17 2.19 10.10
CA PHE A 160 37.47 3.61 10.33
C PHE A 160 36.22 4.42 10.70
N ALA A 161 35.03 4.04 10.21
CA ALA A 161 33.74 4.59 10.60
C ALA A 161 33.01 3.84 11.72
N PHE A 162 33.23 2.53 11.83
CA PHE A 162 32.53 1.69 12.80
C PHE A 162 33.03 1.90 14.22
N GLY A 163 34.30 2.32 14.35
CA GLY A 163 34.91 2.63 15.62
C GLY A 163 35.24 1.40 16.47
N ASP A 164 35.90 1.65 17.59
CA ASP A 164 36.20 0.68 18.63
C ASP A 164 35.26 0.83 19.84
N ASP A 165 35.55 0.09 20.91
CA ASP A 165 34.68 -0.01 22.09
C ASP A 165 34.60 1.30 22.89
N ASP A 166 35.61 2.17 22.78
CA ASP A 166 35.68 3.45 23.48
C ASP A 166 35.27 4.65 22.61
N SER A 167 35.01 4.41 21.32
CA SER A 167 34.63 5.47 20.38
C SER A 167 33.13 5.77 20.42
N SER A 168 32.79 6.95 19.92
CA SER A 168 31.39 7.27 19.62
C SER A 168 30.91 6.43 18.44
N VAL A 169 29.69 5.90 18.50
CA VAL A 169 29.12 5.11 17.39
C VAL A 169 28.82 5.94 16.15
N ASN A 170 28.61 5.25 15.02
CA ASN A 170 28.11 5.82 13.76
C ASN A 170 28.93 7.02 13.25
N LEU A 171 30.26 6.91 13.22
CA LEU A 171 31.13 8.00 12.80
C LEU A 171 30.89 8.43 11.35
N ALA A 172 30.57 7.50 10.45
CA ALA A 172 30.14 7.82 9.09
C ALA A 172 28.90 8.72 9.06
N LEU A 173 27.90 8.43 9.89
CA LEU A 173 26.68 9.25 9.98
C LEU A 173 27.02 10.66 10.47
N LYS A 174 27.96 10.79 11.41
CA LYS A 174 28.47 12.09 11.90
C LYS A 174 29.26 12.85 10.84
N ASP A 175 30.06 12.14 10.04
CA ASP A 175 30.79 12.74 8.91
C ASP A 175 29.82 13.33 7.90
N GLN A 176 28.78 12.57 7.54
CA GLN A 176 27.75 13.01 6.60
C GLN A 176 26.91 14.16 7.19
N ALA A 177 26.57 14.09 8.48
CA ALA A 177 25.87 15.19 9.16
C ALA A 177 26.71 16.49 9.14
N LEU A 178 28.03 16.40 9.31
CA LEU A 178 28.93 17.54 9.19
C LEU A 178 28.97 18.09 7.75
N ALA A 179 28.94 17.22 6.73
CA ALA A 179 28.83 17.64 5.33
C ALA A 179 27.49 18.33 5.04
N LEU A 180 26.37 17.83 5.58
CA LEU A 180 25.06 18.50 5.46
C LEU A 180 25.07 19.87 6.15
N GLN A 181 25.69 19.99 7.32
CA GLN A 181 25.89 21.29 7.97
C GLN A 181 26.76 22.23 7.12
N TRP A 182 27.79 21.70 6.44
CA TRP A 182 28.58 22.48 5.50
C TRP A 182 27.72 22.99 4.34
N VAL A 183 26.86 22.15 3.75
CA VAL A 183 25.92 22.54 2.69
C VAL A 183 25.00 23.66 3.19
N GLN A 184 24.38 23.50 4.36
CA GLN A 184 23.53 24.50 4.99
C GLN A 184 24.22 25.86 5.14
N ARG A 185 25.50 25.87 5.54
CA ARG A 185 26.27 27.09 5.77
C ARG A 185 26.81 27.74 4.50
N HIS A 186 27.14 26.96 3.47
CA HIS A 186 28.03 27.41 2.40
C HIS A 186 27.45 27.33 1.00
N VAL A 187 26.44 26.49 0.73
CA VAL A 187 25.93 26.28 -0.64
C VAL A 187 25.32 27.55 -1.26
N ALA A 188 24.83 28.47 -0.44
CA ALA A 188 24.28 29.74 -0.90
C ALA A 188 25.29 30.61 -1.66
N ALA A 189 26.59 30.50 -1.36
CA ALA A 189 27.65 31.21 -2.09
C ALA A 189 28.01 30.55 -3.44
N PHE A 190 27.47 29.36 -3.73
CA PHE A 190 27.40 28.78 -5.08
C PHE A 190 26.05 29.08 -5.78
N GLY A 191 25.11 29.75 -5.11
CA GLY A 191 23.78 30.06 -5.63
C GLY A 191 22.68 29.05 -5.26
N GLY A 192 22.96 28.09 -4.35
CA GLY A 192 21.97 27.10 -3.90
C GLY A 192 21.05 27.60 -2.78
N ASP A 193 19.85 27.04 -2.65
CA ASP A 193 18.96 27.25 -1.50
C ASP A 193 19.23 26.17 -0.45
N PRO A 194 19.78 26.51 0.73
CA PRO A 194 19.97 25.53 1.81
C PRO A 194 18.67 24.94 2.35
N ARG A 195 17.51 25.54 2.05
CA ARG A 195 16.19 25.01 2.43
C ARG A 195 15.59 24.05 1.39
N ALA A 196 16.17 23.96 0.19
CA ALA A 196 15.70 23.08 -0.89
C ALA A 196 16.72 21.97 -1.17
N VAL A 197 17.17 21.31 -0.10
CA VAL A 197 18.12 20.19 -0.18
C VAL A 197 17.37 18.89 -0.42
N THR A 198 17.72 18.21 -1.51
CA THR A 198 17.33 16.83 -1.78
C THR A 198 18.49 15.93 -1.43
N LEU A 199 18.32 15.10 -0.41
CA LEU A 199 19.31 14.09 -0.04
C LEU A 199 19.07 12.82 -0.84
N ALA A 200 20.10 12.25 -1.45
CA ALA A 200 19.98 11.08 -2.29
C ALA A 200 21.14 10.11 -2.08
N GLY A 201 20.87 8.81 -2.17
CA GLY A 201 21.90 7.78 -2.14
C GLY A 201 21.40 6.46 -2.68
N GLU A 202 22.34 5.56 -2.94
CA GLU A 202 22.08 4.21 -3.44
C GLU A 202 22.60 3.16 -2.46
N SER A 203 21.87 2.05 -2.30
CA SER A 203 22.25 0.93 -1.44
C SER A 203 22.55 1.40 -0.01
N ALA A 204 23.77 1.19 0.49
CA ALA A 204 24.23 1.73 1.78
C ALA A 204 24.11 3.25 1.90
N GLY A 205 24.25 4.00 0.80
CA GLY A 205 24.00 5.44 0.74
C GLY A 205 22.54 5.78 1.03
N ALA A 206 21.60 5.00 0.48
CA ALA A 206 20.17 5.14 0.79
C ALA A 206 19.86 4.76 2.25
N VAL A 207 20.54 3.76 2.81
CA VAL A 207 20.45 3.43 4.26
C VAL A 207 20.82 4.65 5.12
N TYR A 208 21.92 5.33 4.78
CA TYR A 208 22.32 6.57 5.47
C TYR A 208 21.32 7.72 5.25
N CYS A 209 20.78 7.87 4.04
CA CYS A 209 19.76 8.87 3.76
C CYS A 209 18.51 8.67 4.63
N HIS A 210 18.05 7.42 4.76
CA HIS A 210 16.94 7.09 5.67
C HIS A 210 17.32 7.35 7.15
N ALA A 211 18.55 7.02 7.58
CA ALA A 211 19.04 7.38 8.93
C ALA A 211 19.03 8.90 9.18
N HIS A 212 19.39 9.72 8.18
CA HIS A 212 19.32 11.18 8.26
C HIS A 212 17.88 11.70 8.33
N MET A 213 16.93 11.07 7.64
CA MET A 213 15.51 11.38 7.78
C MET A 213 15.05 11.14 9.23
N VAL A 214 15.32 9.94 9.78
CA VAL A 214 14.91 9.57 11.15
C VAL A 214 15.56 10.49 12.19
N SER A 215 16.84 10.82 12.00
CA SER A 215 17.58 11.74 12.89
C SER A 215 17.31 13.23 12.63
N LYS A 216 16.35 13.55 11.75
CA LYS A 216 15.85 14.92 11.50
C LYS A 216 16.91 15.87 10.96
N ALA A 217 17.70 15.39 10.00
CA ALA A 217 18.65 16.22 9.29
C ALA A 217 17.92 17.32 8.47
N PRO A 218 18.52 18.50 8.29
CA PRO A 218 17.88 19.62 7.61
C PRO A 218 17.83 19.39 6.09
N LEU A 219 16.83 18.64 5.63
CA LEU A 219 16.56 18.33 4.23
C LEU A 219 15.09 18.65 3.90
N ASN A 220 14.81 18.89 2.61
CA ASN A 220 13.45 19.12 2.13
C ASN A 220 12.77 17.81 1.72
N GLN A 221 13.50 16.95 1.02
CA GLN A 221 12.99 15.72 0.44
C GLN A 221 14.13 14.72 0.23
N CYS A 222 13.79 13.44 0.01
CA CYS A 222 14.78 12.37 -0.06
C CYS A 222 14.57 11.46 -1.28
N ILE A 223 15.66 10.90 -1.80
CA ILE A 223 15.66 9.85 -2.84
C ILE A 223 16.41 8.64 -2.30
N LEU A 224 15.74 7.50 -2.25
CA LEU A 224 16.29 6.22 -1.76
C LEU A 224 16.35 5.22 -2.92
N ALA A 225 17.54 5.06 -3.53
CA ALA A 225 17.74 4.06 -4.56
C ALA A 225 18.21 2.73 -3.94
N SER A 226 17.42 1.67 -4.09
CA SER A 226 17.77 0.29 -3.72
C SER A 226 18.25 0.15 -2.28
N GLY A 227 17.65 0.88 -1.33
CA GLY A 227 18.03 0.74 0.08
C GLY A 227 17.24 1.61 1.06
N SER A 228 17.22 1.17 2.31
CA SER A 228 16.62 1.87 3.46
C SER A 228 17.12 1.20 4.76
N LEU A 229 16.86 1.79 5.92
CA LEU A 229 17.08 1.11 7.21
C LEU A 229 16.39 -0.27 7.31
N HIS A 230 15.34 -0.56 6.53
CA HIS A 230 14.72 -1.89 6.51
C HIS A 230 15.60 -2.94 5.78
N LEU A 231 16.40 -2.53 4.78
CA LEU A 231 17.41 -3.39 4.13
C LEU A 231 18.58 -3.69 5.10
N SER A 232 19.08 -2.68 5.79
CA SER A 232 20.19 -2.78 6.76
C SER A 232 19.82 -2.13 8.10
N PRO A 233 19.09 -2.85 8.97
CA PRO A 233 18.65 -2.33 10.26
C PRO A 233 19.82 -1.97 11.18
N PRO A 234 19.73 -0.87 11.96
CA PRO A 234 20.71 -0.59 13.00
C PRO A 234 20.76 -1.75 14.01
N GLN A 235 21.97 -2.15 14.40
CA GLN A 235 22.22 -3.33 15.21
C GLN A 235 22.65 -2.97 16.64
N PRO A 236 22.44 -3.87 17.61
CA PRO A 236 22.89 -3.64 18.98
C PRO A 236 24.43 -3.79 19.11
N GLN A 237 25.00 -3.19 20.15
CA GLN A 237 26.46 -3.11 20.39
C GLN A 237 27.13 -4.49 20.52
N GLU A 238 26.41 -5.50 21.02
CA GLU A 238 26.91 -6.86 21.20
C GLU A 238 27.33 -7.48 19.86
N ARG A 239 26.59 -7.18 18.78
CA ARG A 239 26.92 -7.65 17.43
C ARG A 239 28.18 -6.96 16.90
N ALA A 240 28.40 -5.70 17.28
CA ALA A 240 29.59 -4.93 16.94
C ALA A 240 30.87 -5.54 17.53
N ALA A 241 30.79 -6.04 18.76
CA ALA A 241 31.92 -6.63 19.47
C ALA A 241 32.51 -7.84 18.71
N ALA A 242 31.68 -8.66 18.07
CA ALA A 242 32.13 -9.80 17.27
C ALA A 242 32.98 -9.36 16.06
N PHE A 243 32.52 -8.33 15.34
CA PHE A 243 33.23 -7.77 14.19
C PHE A 243 34.59 -7.18 14.59
N ARG A 244 34.59 -6.39 15.68
CA ARG A 244 35.81 -5.80 16.24
C ARG A 244 36.78 -6.88 16.70
N SER A 245 36.30 -7.94 17.34
CA SER A 245 37.13 -9.05 17.82
C SER A 245 37.79 -9.81 16.66
N ASN A 246 37.03 -10.14 15.61
CA ASN A 246 37.55 -10.80 14.41
C ASN A 246 38.67 -9.97 13.77
N LEU A 247 38.45 -8.66 13.60
CA LEU A 247 39.46 -7.78 13.05
C LEU A 247 40.71 -7.65 13.95
N LYS A 248 40.52 -7.52 15.28
CA LYS A 248 41.64 -7.48 16.24
C LYS A 248 42.46 -8.78 16.19
N HIS A 249 41.85 -9.93 15.92
CA HIS A 249 42.56 -11.20 15.73
C HIS A 249 43.50 -11.15 14.52
N HIS A 250 42.99 -10.79 13.33
CA HIS A 250 43.83 -10.68 12.13
C HIS A 250 44.88 -9.57 12.21
N LEU A 251 44.59 -8.49 12.94
CA LEU A 251 45.58 -7.45 13.21
C LEU A 251 46.77 -7.99 14.03
N ARG A 252 46.51 -8.86 15.02
CA ARG A 252 47.56 -9.53 15.81
C ARG A 252 48.40 -10.48 14.97
N ASP A 253 47.79 -11.20 14.03
CA ASP A 253 48.52 -12.06 13.08
C ASP A 253 49.46 -11.25 12.18
N LEU A 254 49.16 -9.97 11.93
CA LEU A 254 50.00 -9.01 11.22
C LEU A 254 51.03 -8.32 12.14
N GLY A 255 51.19 -8.76 13.39
CA GLY A 255 52.16 -8.23 14.34
C GLY A 255 51.78 -6.88 14.96
N LYS A 256 50.50 -6.50 14.90
CA LYS A 256 49.97 -5.26 15.51
C LYS A 256 48.93 -5.60 16.58
N VAL A 257 48.96 -4.91 17.71
CA VAL A 257 48.04 -5.21 18.84
C VAL A 257 46.95 -4.16 19.05
N ASP A 258 47.13 -2.96 18.50
CA ASP A 258 46.25 -1.82 18.73
C ASP A 258 45.70 -1.24 17.42
N LEU A 259 44.37 -1.25 17.30
CA LEU A 259 43.64 -0.70 16.16
C LEU A 259 43.77 0.81 16.05
N ARG A 260 44.08 1.58 17.11
CA ARG A 260 44.19 3.04 17.04
C ARG A 260 45.50 3.52 16.44
N THR A 261 46.57 2.76 16.62
CA THR A 261 47.94 3.17 16.26
C THR A 261 48.53 2.38 15.08
N ALA A 262 47.89 1.29 14.63
CA ALA A 262 48.35 0.55 13.47
C ALA A 262 48.33 1.40 12.18
N PRO A 263 49.31 1.26 11.27
CA PRO A 263 49.24 1.90 9.94
C PRO A 263 47.95 1.53 9.18
N ALA A 264 47.39 2.47 8.42
CA ALA A 264 46.09 2.28 7.76
C ALA A 264 46.10 1.13 6.74
N ASP A 265 47.19 0.96 5.99
CA ASP A 265 47.41 -0.15 5.06
C ASP A 265 47.40 -1.51 5.76
N VAL A 266 47.96 -1.60 6.97
CA VAL A 266 47.93 -2.83 7.78
C VAL A 266 46.51 -3.12 8.29
N VAL A 267 45.74 -2.09 8.64
CA VAL A 267 44.33 -2.25 9.02
C VAL A 267 43.50 -2.72 7.83
N VAL A 268 43.74 -2.17 6.63
CA VAL A 268 43.07 -2.60 5.39
C VAL A 268 43.41 -4.06 5.05
N GLU A 269 44.67 -4.49 5.22
CA GLU A 269 45.04 -5.89 5.05
C GLU A 269 44.34 -6.79 6.09
N ALA A 270 44.21 -6.35 7.34
CA ALA A 270 43.43 -7.09 8.36
C ALA A 270 41.95 -7.19 7.99
N LEU A 271 41.35 -6.12 7.44
CA LEU A 271 39.97 -6.13 6.91
C LEU A 271 39.81 -7.13 5.77
N LYS A 272 40.79 -7.19 4.86
CA LYS A 272 40.76 -8.15 3.75
C LYS A 272 40.77 -9.60 4.25
N ARG A 273 41.57 -9.89 5.28
CA ARG A 273 41.68 -11.24 5.89
C ARG A 273 40.47 -11.64 6.72
N SER A 274 39.73 -10.67 7.26
CA SER A 274 38.54 -10.94 8.07
C SER A 274 37.33 -11.34 7.25
N GLU A 275 37.39 -11.17 5.91
CA GLU A 275 36.30 -11.45 4.96
C GLU A 275 34.99 -10.71 5.28
N ILE A 276 35.05 -9.63 6.06
CA ILE A 276 33.89 -8.79 6.38
C ILE A 276 33.56 -7.93 5.16
N GLN A 277 32.50 -8.29 4.44
CA GLN A 277 32.07 -7.62 3.22
C GLN A 277 31.03 -6.51 3.43
N SER A 278 30.39 -6.45 4.59
CA SER A 278 29.32 -5.47 4.87
C SER A 278 29.33 -5.06 6.33
N TRP A 279 29.05 -3.77 6.57
CA TRP A 279 28.96 -3.18 7.90
C TRP A 279 27.53 -2.66 8.12
N PHE A 280 27.24 -2.17 9.31
CA PHE A 280 25.90 -1.73 9.70
C PHE A 280 25.97 -0.53 10.65
N LEU A 281 24.87 0.23 10.73
CA LEU A 281 24.69 1.24 11.77
C LEU A 281 24.51 0.55 13.12
N LEU A 282 24.95 1.21 14.20
CA LEU A 282 24.67 0.81 15.56
C LEU A 282 23.43 1.56 16.06
N MET A 283 22.63 0.90 16.88
CA MET A 283 21.48 1.54 17.52
C MET A 283 21.96 2.65 18.48
N GLU A 284 21.37 3.84 18.34
CA GLU A 284 21.57 4.99 19.22
C GLU A 284 20.26 5.79 19.32
N SER A 285 20.14 6.68 20.30
CA SER A 285 18.86 7.34 20.62
C SER A 285 18.28 8.20 19.49
N SER A 286 19.10 8.69 18.56
CA SER A 286 18.63 9.43 17.39
C SER A 286 17.93 8.54 16.35
N LEU A 287 18.00 7.21 16.50
CA LEU A 287 17.37 6.22 15.64
C LEU A 287 16.23 5.47 16.37
N ASP A 288 15.84 5.89 17.57
CA ASP A 288 14.73 5.26 18.30
C ASP A 288 13.42 5.37 17.51
N GLY A 289 12.71 4.25 17.38
CA GLY A 289 11.42 4.19 16.67
C GLY A 289 11.53 4.29 15.15
N TRP A 290 12.72 4.09 14.56
CA TRP A 290 12.94 4.15 13.11
C TRP A 290 12.02 3.22 12.29
N GLN A 291 11.53 2.12 12.88
CA GLN A 291 10.62 1.19 12.22
C GLN A 291 9.20 1.75 12.00
N GLU A 292 8.80 2.72 12.82
CA GLU A 292 7.44 3.26 12.86
C GLU A 292 7.38 4.72 12.37
N SER A 293 8.53 5.38 12.28
CA SER A 293 8.67 6.78 11.92
C SER A 293 9.42 6.94 10.60
N LEU A 294 8.82 7.67 9.65
CA LEU A 294 9.49 8.09 8.42
C LEU A 294 10.63 9.09 8.69
N GLY A 295 10.60 9.79 9.82
CA GLY A 295 11.49 10.92 10.08
C GLY A 295 11.04 12.20 9.35
N GLU A 296 11.99 13.10 9.07
CA GLU A 296 11.74 14.36 8.37
C GLU A 296 12.07 14.25 6.88
N ALA A 297 11.04 14.27 6.03
CA ALA A 297 11.08 14.55 4.60
C ALA A 297 9.68 14.94 4.12
N ASN A 298 9.55 16.01 3.34
CA ASN A 298 8.24 16.43 2.81
C ASN A 298 7.70 15.45 1.76
N ARG A 299 8.60 14.79 1.02
CA ARG A 299 8.30 13.85 -0.08
C ARG A 299 9.44 12.83 -0.22
N LEU A 300 9.12 11.64 -0.70
CA LEU A 300 10.06 10.53 -0.90
C LEU A 300 10.00 10.01 -2.34
N MET A 301 11.14 9.87 -3.00
CA MET A 301 11.28 8.99 -4.17
C MET A 301 12.02 7.73 -3.75
N ILE A 302 11.55 6.56 -4.15
CA ILE A 302 12.16 5.28 -3.79
C ILE A 302 12.19 4.35 -4.99
N SER A 303 13.28 3.59 -5.17
CA SER A 303 13.41 2.67 -6.29
C SER A 303 14.05 1.34 -5.93
N ASP A 304 13.73 0.32 -6.71
CA ASP A 304 14.46 -0.95 -6.84
C ASP A 304 14.86 -1.20 -8.29
N VAL A 305 15.80 -2.12 -8.48
CA VAL A 305 16.13 -2.73 -9.77
C VAL A 305 15.55 -4.14 -9.84
N GLN A 306 15.21 -4.65 -11.02
CA GLN A 306 14.61 -5.98 -11.19
C GLN A 306 15.36 -7.12 -10.48
N ASN A 307 16.70 -7.18 -10.60
CA ASN A 307 17.51 -8.28 -10.06
C ASN A 307 18.55 -7.78 -9.03
N GLU A 308 18.10 -7.32 -7.87
CA GLU A 308 18.96 -6.86 -6.78
C GLU A 308 19.79 -8.00 -6.18
N SER A 309 19.19 -9.19 -6.08
CA SER A 309 19.83 -10.34 -5.44
C SER A 309 21.04 -10.90 -6.20
N VAL A 310 21.37 -10.37 -7.38
CA VAL A 310 22.57 -10.74 -8.14
C VAL A 310 23.84 -10.70 -7.28
N LEU A 311 23.86 -9.82 -6.27
CA LEU A 311 24.95 -9.68 -5.31
C LEU A 311 25.32 -11.00 -4.61
N TRP A 312 24.36 -11.89 -4.42
CA TRP A 312 24.55 -13.19 -3.76
C TRP A 312 24.57 -14.36 -4.74
N ARG A 313 24.53 -14.12 -6.06
CA ARG A 313 24.48 -15.17 -7.08
C ARG A 313 25.61 -16.18 -6.93
N ASP A 314 26.86 -15.72 -6.84
CA ASP A 314 28.01 -16.62 -6.75
C ASP A 314 27.98 -17.47 -5.47
N GLY A 315 27.56 -16.86 -4.35
CA GLY A 315 27.35 -17.55 -3.08
C GLY A 315 26.29 -18.66 -3.19
N ILE A 316 25.10 -18.34 -3.71
CA ILE A 316 24.02 -19.32 -3.92
C ILE A 316 24.44 -20.40 -4.93
N TRP A 317 25.23 -20.06 -5.95
CA TRP A 317 25.71 -21.04 -6.93
C TRP A 317 26.72 -22.01 -6.34
N SER A 318 27.47 -21.59 -5.31
CA SER A 318 28.38 -22.46 -4.57
C SER A 318 27.67 -23.40 -3.58
N MET A 319 26.44 -23.08 -3.15
CA MET A 319 25.69 -23.88 -2.18
C MET A 319 25.15 -25.19 -2.77
N GLY A 320 25.06 -26.22 -1.93
CA GLY A 320 24.34 -27.45 -2.23
C GLY A 320 22.83 -27.24 -2.21
N VAL A 321 22.11 -27.95 -3.07
CA VAL A 321 20.63 -27.86 -3.14
C VAL A 321 19.99 -28.28 -1.81
N SER A 322 20.54 -29.28 -1.14
CA SER A 322 20.11 -29.71 0.20
C SER A 322 20.21 -28.61 1.24
N ASP A 323 21.23 -27.76 1.13
CA ASP A 323 21.47 -26.67 2.08
C ASP A 323 20.44 -25.56 1.87
N ILE A 324 20.15 -25.22 0.61
CA ILE A 324 19.08 -24.29 0.25
C ILE A 324 17.72 -24.79 0.76
N VAL A 325 17.39 -26.05 0.50
CA VAL A 325 16.12 -26.65 0.97
C VAL A 325 16.04 -26.60 2.50
N SER A 326 17.13 -26.94 3.18
CA SER A 326 17.21 -26.93 4.65
C SER A 326 17.08 -25.52 5.21
N ALA A 327 17.60 -24.50 4.52
CA ALA A 327 17.42 -23.10 4.92
C ALA A 327 15.94 -22.69 4.92
N PHE A 328 15.16 -23.16 3.93
CA PHE A 328 13.70 -22.91 3.90
C PHE A 328 12.93 -23.73 4.94
N ASP A 329 13.45 -24.88 5.40
CA ASP A 329 12.82 -25.67 6.46
C ASP A 329 12.84 -24.97 7.84
N ILE A 330 13.73 -23.99 8.03
CA ILE A 330 13.79 -23.17 9.25
C ILE A 330 12.49 -22.38 9.46
N ALA A 331 11.72 -22.12 8.40
CA ALA A 331 10.44 -21.40 8.45
C ALA A 331 9.30 -22.16 9.18
N GLY A 332 9.54 -23.37 9.69
CA GLY A 332 8.59 -24.07 10.56
C GLY A 332 7.27 -24.38 9.86
N GLU A 333 6.16 -23.91 10.43
CA GLU A 333 4.81 -24.15 9.88
C GLU A 333 4.58 -23.51 8.50
N HIS A 334 5.38 -22.50 8.14
CA HIS A 334 5.29 -21.83 6.85
C HIS A 334 6.18 -22.44 5.76
N ARG A 335 7.01 -23.45 6.09
CA ARG A 335 8.02 -24.02 5.18
C ARG A 335 7.44 -24.44 3.82
N ASP A 336 6.28 -25.11 3.83
CA ASP A 336 5.74 -25.73 2.61
C ASP A 336 5.17 -24.64 1.69
N LYS A 337 4.53 -23.61 2.28
CA LYS A 337 4.08 -22.42 1.54
C LYS A 337 5.24 -21.64 0.95
N LEU A 338 6.32 -21.43 1.73
CA LEU A 338 7.48 -20.68 1.28
C LEU A 338 8.24 -21.42 0.17
N LYS A 339 8.45 -22.73 0.33
CA LYS A 339 9.07 -23.57 -0.71
C LYS A 339 8.24 -23.59 -1.98
N GLN A 340 6.91 -23.64 -1.87
CA GLN A 340 6.02 -23.56 -3.02
C GLN A 340 6.11 -22.19 -3.70
N ALA A 341 6.06 -21.09 -2.96
CA ALA A 341 6.12 -19.74 -3.50
C ALA A 341 7.40 -19.48 -4.31
N TYR A 342 8.54 -19.97 -3.82
CA TYR A 342 9.85 -19.77 -4.45
C TYR A 342 10.36 -20.99 -5.21
N ASN A 343 9.50 -21.95 -5.54
CA ASN A 343 9.85 -23.15 -6.33
C ASN A 343 11.09 -23.92 -5.81
N ILE A 344 11.21 -24.07 -4.49
CA ILE A 344 12.31 -24.75 -3.81
C ILE A 344 12.02 -26.25 -3.73
N TYR A 345 12.49 -26.99 -4.74
CA TYR A 345 12.32 -28.45 -4.85
C TYR A 345 13.66 -29.18 -4.91
N PRO A 346 13.93 -30.15 -4.00
CA PRO A 346 15.21 -30.86 -3.94
C PRO A 346 15.66 -31.51 -5.27
N ASN A 347 14.70 -31.91 -6.10
CA ASN A 347 14.92 -32.55 -7.39
C ASN A 347 15.03 -31.56 -8.57
N ARG A 348 15.01 -30.24 -8.33
CA ARG A 348 15.14 -29.19 -9.35
C ARG A 348 16.24 -28.19 -8.97
N PRO A 349 17.52 -28.54 -9.15
CA PRO A 349 18.66 -27.73 -8.69
C PRO A 349 18.65 -26.27 -9.18
N SER A 350 18.40 -26.05 -10.47
CA SER A 350 18.36 -24.69 -11.05
C SER A 350 17.20 -23.88 -10.49
N SER A 351 16.04 -24.51 -10.30
CA SER A 351 14.85 -23.89 -9.71
C SER A 351 15.12 -23.47 -8.26
N CYS A 352 15.76 -24.31 -7.45
CA CYS A 352 16.12 -23.96 -6.08
C CYS A 352 17.06 -22.76 -6.01
N LYS A 353 18.07 -22.70 -6.88
CA LYS A 353 19.05 -21.61 -6.88
C LYS A 353 18.44 -20.28 -7.31
N LEU A 354 17.61 -20.30 -8.36
CA LEU A 354 16.87 -19.12 -8.80
C LEU A 354 15.84 -18.69 -7.75
N GLY A 355 15.05 -19.63 -7.23
CA GLY A 355 14.08 -19.35 -6.18
C GLY A 355 14.68 -18.80 -4.89
N ALA A 356 15.89 -19.25 -4.52
CA ALA A 356 16.61 -18.67 -3.38
C ALA A 356 17.04 -17.22 -3.66
N LEU A 357 17.44 -16.91 -4.89
CA LEU A 357 17.73 -15.52 -5.29
C LEU A 357 16.46 -14.66 -5.32
N ASP A 358 15.34 -15.19 -5.82
CA ASP A 358 14.05 -14.49 -5.81
C ASP A 358 13.63 -14.18 -4.37
N PHE A 359 13.74 -15.15 -3.46
CA PHE A 359 13.50 -14.94 -2.03
C PHE A 359 14.41 -13.86 -1.42
N ILE A 360 15.71 -13.88 -1.75
CA ILE A 360 16.64 -12.86 -1.27
C ILE A 360 16.28 -11.49 -1.84
N ASN A 361 15.90 -11.41 -3.12
CA ASN A 361 15.47 -10.16 -3.77
C ASN A 361 14.28 -9.56 -3.03
N ASP A 362 13.25 -10.40 -2.81
CA ASP A 362 12.02 -10.00 -2.17
C ASP A 362 12.27 -9.60 -0.71
N TYR A 363 13.00 -10.42 0.04
CA TYR A 363 13.25 -10.18 1.46
C TYR A 363 14.21 -9.01 1.73
N LYS A 364 15.24 -8.81 0.89
CA LYS A 364 16.27 -7.79 1.13
C LYS A 364 15.95 -6.45 0.48
N PHE A 365 15.19 -6.39 -0.62
CA PHE A 365 14.97 -5.13 -1.34
C PHE A 365 13.50 -4.80 -1.48
N LEU A 366 12.70 -5.68 -2.09
CA LEU A 366 11.30 -5.38 -2.38
C LEU A 366 10.49 -5.14 -1.09
N LEU A 367 10.61 -6.03 -0.11
CA LEU A 367 9.92 -5.92 1.17
C LEU A 367 10.30 -4.62 1.91
N PRO A 368 11.59 -4.29 2.12
CA PRO A 368 12.01 -2.99 2.64
C PRO A 368 11.45 -1.76 1.92
N ILE A 369 11.31 -1.82 0.59
CA ILE A 369 10.68 -0.73 -0.19
C ILE A 369 9.19 -0.65 0.08
N GLN A 370 8.50 -1.79 0.12
CA GLN A 370 7.08 -1.84 0.47
C GLN A 370 6.84 -1.30 1.88
N GLU A 371 7.67 -1.67 2.86
CA GLU A 371 7.60 -1.13 4.22
C GLU A 371 7.72 0.41 4.24
N MET A 372 8.65 0.97 3.45
CA MET A 372 8.80 2.42 3.29
C MET A 372 7.59 3.08 2.62
N VAL A 373 7.04 2.48 1.56
CA VAL A 373 5.84 2.98 0.88
C VAL A 373 4.66 3.01 1.85
N GLN A 374 4.48 1.95 2.66
CA GLN A 374 3.42 1.91 3.66
C GLN A 374 3.63 2.93 4.79
N LEU A 375 4.88 3.13 5.25
CA LEU A 375 5.21 4.18 6.20
C LEU A 375 4.85 5.57 5.66
N CYS A 376 5.15 5.86 4.40
CA CYS A 376 4.78 7.12 3.76
C CYS A 376 3.27 7.29 3.67
N LYS A 377 2.54 6.24 3.24
CA LYS A 377 1.07 6.25 3.17
C LYS A 377 0.44 6.55 4.53
N ARG A 378 0.91 5.89 5.61
CA ARG A 378 0.43 6.14 6.98
C ARG A 378 0.75 7.56 7.49
N ALA A 379 1.88 8.12 7.06
CA ALA A 379 2.30 9.47 7.41
C ALA A 379 1.67 10.55 6.51
N GLU A 380 0.84 10.18 5.53
CA GLU A 380 0.31 11.07 4.49
C GLU A 380 1.41 11.82 3.70
N THR A 381 2.61 11.23 3.63
CA THR A 381 3.75 11.79 2.89
C THR A 381 3.73 11.29 1.44
N PRO A 382 3.77 12.18 0.42
CA PRO A 382 3.83 11.75 -0.97
C PRO A 382 5.08 10.88 -1.25
N VAL A 383 4.84 9.69 -1.79
CA VAL A 383 5.87 8.73 -2.18
C VAL A 383 5.79 8.42 -3.67
N TYR A 384 6.93 8.38 -4.33
CA TYR A 384 7.07 8.09 -5.77
C TYR A 384 7.92 6.85 -5.91
N ARG A 385 7.27 5.68 -6.01
CA ARG A 385 7.95 4.40 -6.18
C ARG A 385 8.28 4.16 -7.66
N SER A 386 9.45 3.62 -7.93
CA SER A 386 9.83 3.21 -9.28
C SER A 386 10.58 1.88 -9.32
N LEU A 387 10.47 1.15 -10.42
CA LEU A 387 11.23 -0.05 -10.73
C LEU A 387 12.13 0.22 -11.94
N ILE A 388 13.42 -0.10 -11.82
CA ILE A 388 14.37 -0.06 -12.92
C ILE A 388 14.49 -1.45 -13.53
N ASP A 389 14.05 -1.59 -14.77
CA ASP A 389 14.06 -2.84 -15.54
C ASP A 389 14.83 -2.71 -16.86
N GLU A 390 15.61 -1.65 -17.03
CA GLU A 390 16.49 -1.51 -18.19
C GLU A 390 17.74 -2.37 -18.01
N ALA A 391 17.97 -3.25 -18.98
CA ALA A 391 19.09 -4.18 -18.94
C ALA A 391 20.45 -3.46 -19.02
N ASN A 392 21.49 -4.10 -18.50
CA ASN A 392 22.85 -3.61 -18.62
C ASN A 392 23.19 -3.30 -20.10
N PRO A 393 23.65 -2.08 -20.44
CA PRO A 393 23.83 -1.64 -21.82
C PRO A 393 24.91 -2.42 -22.59
N TRP A 394 25.82 -3.09 -21.89
CA TRP A 394 26.92 -3.84 -22.50
C TRP A 394 26.75 -5.35 -22.37
N GLN A 395 25.99 -5.82 -21.38
CA GLN A 395 25.72 -7.24 -21.17
C GLN A 395 24.23 -7.49 -20.86
N PRO A 396 23.33 -7.38 -21.86
CA PRO A 396 21.90 -7.51 -21.64
C PRO A 396 21.47 -8.84 -21.01
N SER A 397 22.26 -9.91 -21.16
CA SER A 397 22.01 -11.21 -20.53
C SER A 397 22.06 -11.18 -19.00
N ASN A 398 22.61 -10.14 -18.39
CA ASN A 398 22.57 -9.94 -16.94
C ASN A 398 21.31 -9.21 -16.46
N GLY A 399 20.43 -8.77 -17.37
CA GLY A 399 19.22 -8.01 -17.05
C GLY A 399 19.54 -6.67 -16.39
N ALA A 400 18.52 -6.08 -15.75
CA ALA A 400 18.70 -4.96 -14.83
C ALA A 400 19.12 -5.54 -13.47
N HIS A 401 20.26 -5.10 -12.94
CA HIS A 401 20.86 -5.67 -11.74
C HIS A 401 21.33 -4.58 -10.77
N HIS A 402 21.56 -4.92 -9.49
CA HIS A 402 21.94 -3.95 -8.46
C HIS A 402 23.00 -2.94 -8.95
N ALA A 403 22.76 -1.66 -8.66
CA ALA A 403 23.58 -0.50 -9.02
C ALA A 403 23.71 -0.19 -10.54
N ILE A 404 22.98 -0.89 -11.43
CA ILE A 404 23.00 -0.55 -12.88
C ILE A 404 22.34 0.81 -13.16
N ASP A 405 21.36 1.17 -12.33
CA ASP A 405 20.65 2.44 -12.33
C ASP A 405 21.59 3.64 -12.18
N LEU A 406 22.71 3.49 -11.44
CA LEU A 406 23.76 4.51 -11.35
C LEU A 406 24.36 4.86 -12.72
N ILE A 407 24.66 3.84 -13.55
CA ILE A 407 25.23 4.03 -14.89
C ILE A 407 24.22 4.76 -15.79
N LEU A 408 22.95 4.39 -15.70
CA LEU A 408 21.86 5.01 -16.48
C LEU A 408 21.64 6.46 -16.06
N LEU A 409 21.53 6.71 -14.75
CA LEU A 409 21.23 8.00 -14.15
C LEU A 409 22.35 9.02 -14.42
N PHE A 410 23.59 8.71 -14.03
CA PHE A 410 24.68 9.68 -14.11
C PHE A 410 25.29 9.76 -15.51
N GLY A 411 25.09 8.74 -16.37
CA GLY A 411 25.47 8.80 -17.78
C GLY A 411 26.96 9.08 -18.02
N GLY A 412 27.83 8.64 -17.09
CA GLY A 412 29.28 8.87 -17.14
C GLY A 412 30.01 8.01 -18.17
N PHE A 413 29.34 7.01 -18.76
CA PHE A 413 29.90 6.09 -19.75
C PHE A 413 29.18 6.23 -21.09
N ASP A 414 29.90 5.91 -22.17
CA ASP A 414 29.31 5.91 -23.50
C ASP A 414 28.34 4.73 -23.65
N SER A 415 27.06 5.05 -23.68
CA SER A 415 25.95 4.14 -23.97
C SER A 415 25.42 4.30 -25.40
N SER A 416 26.16 4.95 -26.31
CA SER A 416 25.72 5.20 -27.70
C SER A 416 25.35 3.94 -28.48
N LEU A 417 25.91 2.79 -28.10
CA LEU A 417 25.57 1.48 -28.67
C LEU A 417 24.28 0.87 -28.13
N SER A 418 23.66 1.47 -27.10
CA SER A 418 22.36 1.09 -26.54
C SER A 418 21.41 2.31 -26.48
N PRO A 419 20.65 2.55 -27.56
CA PRO A 419 19.64 3.62 -27.59
C PRO A 419 18.61 3.51 -26.47
N ALA A 420 18.26 2.28 -26.08
CA ALA A 420 17.33 1.98 -24.99
C ALA A 420 17.86 2.49 -23.64
N ALA A 421 19.07 2.07 -23.25
CA ALA A 421 19.70 2.53 -22.01
C ALA A 421 19.89 4.05 -21.98
N LYS A 422 20.22 4.66 -23.12
CA LYS A 422 20.30 6.11 -23.24
C LYS A 422 18.96 6.80 -22.98
N ALA A 423 17.88 6.33 -23.61
CA ALA A 423 16.53 6.87 -23.42
C ALA A 423 16.08 6.73 -21.97
N THR A 424 16.27 5.55 -21.37
CA THR A 424 15.96 5.31 -19.95
C THR A 424 16.73 6.26 -19.04
N GLY A 425 18.04 6.41 -19.24
CA GLY A 425 18.86 7.33 -18.44
C GLY A 425 18.45 8.81 -18.59
N GLU A 426 18.05 9.24 -19.79
CA GLU A 426 17.51 10.58 -20.02
C GLU A 426 16.20 10.81 -19.26
N GLU A 427 15.29 9.84 -19.24
CA GLU A 427 14.03 9.96 -18.52
C GLU A 427 14.19 9.87 -17.00
N MET A 428 15.07 8.99 -16.50
CA MET A 428 15.44 8.95 -15.08
C MET A 428 15.95 10.32 -14.61
N ARG A 429 16.86 10.95 -15.36
CA ARG A 429 17.36 12.30 -15.04
C ARG A 429 16.24 13.34 -15.08
N ARG A 430 15.37 13.31 -16.11
CA ARG A 430 14.23 14.22 -16.19
C ARG A 430 13.36 14.12 -14.94
N SER A 431 13.02 12.90 -14.54
CA SER A 431 12.21 12.61 -13.38
C SER A 431 12.86 13.07 -12.07
N TRP A 432 14.14 12.76 -11.88
CA TRP A 432 14.92 13.24 -10.72
C TRP A 432 14.97 14.76 -10.66
N ILE A 433 15.22 15.44 -11.78
CA ILE A 433 15.28 16.92 -11.83
C ILE A 433 13.93 17.53 -11.45
N ARG A 434 12.81 16.97 -11.94
CA ARG A 434 11.46 17.42 -11.56
C ARG A 434 11.21 17.22 -10.06
N PHE A 435 11.54 16.05 -9.53
CA PHE A 435 11.42 15.79 -8.10
C PHE A 435 12.28 16.74 -7.25
N ILE A 436 13.54 16.99 -7.63
CA ILE A 436 14.44 17.92 -6.96
C ILE A 436 13.88 19.35 -6.94
N HIS A 437 13.14 19.74 -7.98
CA HIS A 437 12.38 21.01 -8.05
C HIS A 437 11.03 20.98 -7.32
N SER A 438 10.76 19.94 -6.53
CA SER A 438 9.50 19.69 -5.84
C SER A 438 8.29 19.66 -6.78
N GLN A 439 8.50 19.32 -8.05
CA GLN A 439 7.43 18.96 -8.99
C GLN A 439 7.10 17.46 -8.85
N GLU A 440 5.94 17.04 -9.34
CA GLU A 440 5.52 15.62 -9.31
C GLU A 440 6.15 14.85 -10.46
N PRO A 441 7.15 13.97 -10.26
CA PRO A 441 7.82 13.29 -11.37
C PRO A 441 6.86 12.37 -12.15
N TRP A 442 5.85 11.80 -11.47
CA TRP A 442 4.70 11.05 -11.98
C TRP A 442 3.63 11.01 -10.88
N SER A 443 2.51 10.29 -11.04
CA SER A 443 1.47 10.24 -10.01
C SER A 443 1.92 9.47 -8.75
N PRO A 444 1.73 10.01 -7.52
CA PRO A 444 2.16 9.35 -6.27
C PRO A 444 1.37 8.08 -5.92
N ILE A 445 0.30 7.77 -6.64
CA ILE A 445 -0.48 6.53 -6.47
C ILE A 445 -0.04 5.41 -7.44
N SER A 446 0.87 5.71 -8.35
CA SER A 446 1.37 4.78 -9.37
C SER A 446 2.84 4.44 -9.13
N THR A 447 3.24 3.27 -9.62
CA THR A 447 4.66 2.93 -9.75
C THR A 447 5.14 3.41 -11.11
N ALA A 448 6.30 4.07 -11.19
CA ALA A 448 6.97 4.27 -12.47
C ALA A 448 7.86 3.06 -12.82
N ALA A 449 7.87 2.63 -14.07
CA ALA A 449 8.82 1.67 -14.60
C ALA A 449 9.77 2.36 -15.59
N PHE A 450 11.07 2.14 -15.41
CA PHE A 450 12.13 2.63 -16.27
C PHE A 450 12.80 1.44 -16.96
N GLY A 451 12.50 1.27 -18.24
CA GLY A 451 12.79 0.07 -19.01
C GLY A 451 11.68 -0.98 -18.93
N PRO A 452 11.87 -2.13 -19.61
CA PRO A 452 12.95 -2.40 -20.55
C PRO A 452 12.80 -1.62 -21.87
N PHE A 453 13.82 -1.68 -22.73
CA PHE A 453 13.79 -1.18 -24.11
C PHE A 453 13.65 0.34 -24.26
N GLY A 454 14.11 1.13 -23.27
CA GLY A 454 14.04 2.58 -23.31
C GLY A 454 12.66 3.15 -22.97
N MET A 455 11.76 2.32 -22.45
CA MET A 455 10.39 2.73 -22.13
C MET A 455 10.31 3.37 -20.75
N PHE A 456 9.43 4.36 -20.61
CA PHE A 456 8.96 4.85 -19.33
C PHE A 456 7.45 4.65 -19.28
N GLN A 457 6.95 4.09 -18.19
CA GLN A 457 5.53 3.85 -18.01
C GLN A 457 5.12 4.07 -16.56
N GLU A 458 4.01 4.76 -16.33
CA GLU A 458 3.29 4.71 -15.07
C GLU A 458 2.46 3.42 -15.06
N LEU A 459 2.79 2.52 -14.13
CA LEU A 459 2.09 1.28 -13.87
C LEU A 459 0.94 1.56 -12.90
N ASP A 460 -0.26 1.24 -13.33
CA ASP A 460 -1.39 1.12 -12.43
C ASP A 460 -1.17 -0.12 -11.55
N ASP A 461 -0.81 0.08 -10.28
CA ASP A 461 -0.60 -1.01 -9.31
C ASP A 461 -1.94 -1.63 -8.86
N THR A 462 -2.94 -1.69 -9.74
CA THR A 462 -4.30 -2.12 -9.41
C THR A 462 -4.82 -3.11 -10.44
N GLU A 463 -5.15 -4.32 -9.98
CA GLU A 463 -5.83 -5.33 -10.80
C GLU A 463 -7.35 -5.14 -10.78
N VAL A 464 -7.90 -4.68 -9.65
CA VAL A 464 -9.35 -4.46 -9.47
C VAL A 464 -9.65 -3.07 -8.90
N ILE A 465 -10.47 -2.29 -9.60
CA ILE A 465 -11.06 -1.06 -9.04
C ILE A 465 -12.47 -1.35 -8.53
N ILE A 466 -12.75 -0.89 -7.30
CA ILE A 466 -14.08 -0.98 -6.70
C ILE A 466 -14.61 0.43 -6.51
N VAL A 467 -15.74 0.73 -7.15
CA VAL A 467 -16.40 2.03 -7.04
C VAL A 467 -17.42 1.97 -5.90
N GLY A 468 -17.15 2.70 -4.82
CA GLY A 468 -17.98 2.80 -3.61
C GLY A 468 -17.37 2.08 -2.40
N ALA A 469 -17.08 2.83 -1.32
CA ALA A 469 -16.58 2.30 -0.05
C ALA A 469 -17.71 1.95 0.94
N GLY A 470 -18.85 1.46 0.43
CA GLY A 470 -19.84 0.80 1.27
C GLY A 470 -19.35 -0.56 1.76
N PRO A 471 -20.02 -1.19 2.75
CA PRO A 471 -19.61 -2.49 3.29
C PRO A 471 -19.40 -3.58 2.22
N ALA A 472 -20.17 -3.56 1.14
CA ALA A 472 -20.03 -4.50 0.04
C ALA A 472 -18.69 -4.31 -0.71
N GLY A 473 -18.38 -3.07 -1.11
CA GLY A 473 -17.13 -2.76 -1.80
C GLY A 473 -15.90 -3.00 -0.93
N GLN A 474 -15.96 -2.57 0.34
CA GLN A 474 -14.90 -2.80 1.31
C GLN A 474 -14.68 -4.30 1.58
N LEU A 475 -15.75 -5.09 1.71
CA LEU A 475 -15.62 -6.53 1.97
C LEU A 475 -14.96 -7.25 0.80
N LEU A 476 -15.31 -6.88 -0.44
CA LEU A 476 -14.65 -7.44 -1.62
C LEU A 476 -13.17 -7.07 -1.64
N GLY A 477 -12.85 -5.79 -1.38
CA GLY A 477 -11.46 -5.32 -1.34
C GLY A 477 -10.63 -5.99 -0.24
N LEU A 478 -11.19 -6.18 0.96
CA LEU A 478 -10.54 -6.93 2.05
C LEU A 478 -10.22 -8.37 1.62
N MET A 479 -11.18 -9.06 1.02
CA MET A 479 -11.02 -10.47 0.65
C MET A 479 -10.01 -10.65 -0.49
N LEU A 480 -10.09 -9.83 -1.54
CA LEU A 480 -9.11 -9.83 -2.63
C LEU A 480 -7.72 -9.41 -2.14
N GLY A 481 -7.64 -8.35 -1.32
CA GLY A 481 -6.39 -7.87 -0.76
C GLY A 481 -5.67 -8.91 0.09
N LYS A 482 -6.39 -9.71 0.88
CA LYS A 482 -5.85 -10.85 1.65
C LYS A 482 -5.28 -11.96 0.77
N ASP A 483 -5.78 -12.10 -0.46
CA ASP A 483 -5.27 -13.06 -1.45
C ASP A 483 -4.06 -12.50 -2.24
N GLY A 484 -3.58 -11.30 -1.92
CA GLY A 484 -2.45 -10.68 -2.61
C GLY A 484 -2.83 -9.86 -3.85
N ILE A 485 -4.13 -9.76 -4.16
CA ILE A 485 -4.63 -9.07 -5.36
C ILE A 485 -4.70 -7.56 -5.08
N PRO A 486 -4.02 -6.71 -5.88
CA PRO A 486 -4.08 -5.26 -5.71
C PRO A 486 -5.45 -4.67 -6.05
N VAL A 487 -6.02 -3.91 -5.10
CA VAL A 487 -7.35 -3.30 -5.18
C VAL A 487 -7.29 -1.82 -4.86
N THR A 488 -7.95 -1.01 -5.68
CA THR A 488 -8.24 0.40 -5.38
C THR A 488 -9.74 0.60 -5.15
N ILE A 489 -10.11 1.11 -3.98
CA ILE A 489 -11.49 1.44 -3.61
C ILE A 489 -11.67 2.96 -3.71
N ILE A 490 -12.61 3.40 -4.55
CA ILE A 490 -12.87 4.82 -4.81
C ILE A 490 -14.15 5.24 -4.11
N GLU A 491 -14.09 6.32 -3.32
CA GLU A 491 -15.23 6.87 -2.59
C GLU A 491 -15.29 8.39 -2.72
N GLN A 492 -16.44 8.90 -3.13
CA GLN A 492 -16.65 10.33 -3.32
C GLN A 492 -16.71 11.11 -1.99
N SER A 493 -17.11 10.43 -0.91
CA SER A 493 -17.21 11.00 0.43
C SER A 493 -15.82 11.10 1.07
N SER A 494 -15.66 12.03 2.02
CA SER A 494 -14.42 12.18 2.79
C SER A 494 -14.32 11.18 3.96
N LYS A 495 -15.41 10.49 4.29
CA LYS A 495 -15.51 9.54 5.39
C LYS A 495 -16.56 8.46 5.10
N LEU A 496 -16.51 7.37 5.87
CA LEU A 496 -17.53 6.33 5.86
C LEU A 496 -18.89 6.85 6.36
N ASP A 497 -19.97 6.21 5.91
CA ASP A 497 -21.34 6.51 6.36
C ASP A 497 -21.53 6.10 7.83
N ASP A 498 -21.99 7.03 8.66
CA ASP A 498 -22.21 6.87 10.10
C ASP A 498 -23.64 6.42 10.45
N LYS A 499 -24.50 6.23 9.45
CA LYS A 499 -25.90 5.81 9.67
C LYS A 499 -25.98 4.29 9.87
N PRO A 500 -26.78 3.81 10.85
CA PRO A 500 -26.88 2.38 11.15
C PRO A 500 -27.52 1.54 10.05
N ARG A 501 -28.32 2.16 9.15
CA ARG A 501 -29.00 1.54 8.00
C ARG A 501 -29.57 0.14 8.32
N ALA A 502 -29.25 -0.89 7.53
CA ALA A 502 -29.69 -2.27 7.71
C ALA A 502 -28.78 -2.98 8.73
N THR A 503 -29.33 -3.91 9.53
CA THR A 503 -28.58 -4.41 10.70
C THR A 503 -28.53 -5.92 10.87
N HIS A 504 -29.36 -6.68 10.14
CA HIS A 504 -29.52 -8.12 10.36
C HIS A 504 -28.86 -8.93 9.23
N TYR A 505 -27.89 -9.77 9.58
CA TYR A 505 -27.12 -10.60 8.65
C TYR A 505 -27.51 -12.07 8.81
N ALA A 506 -28.29 -12.60 7.87
CA ALA A 506 -28.73 -13.99 7.89
C ALA A 506 -27.54 -14.95 7.64
N PRO A 507 -27.71 -16.26 7.90
CA PRO A 507 -26.59 -17.21 7.83
C PRO A 507 -25.72 -17.23 6.58
N PRO A 508 -26.27 -17.06 5.36
CA PRO A 508 -25.44 -16.95 4.15
C PRO A 508 -24.46 -15.77 4.19
N ALA A 509 -24.87 -14.61 4.73
CA ALA A 509 -24.00 -13.46 4.87
C ALA A 509 -22.94 -13.69 5.96
N MET A 510 -23.34 -14.33 7.07
CA MET A 510 -22.39 -14.70 8.13
C MET A 510 -21.31 -15.67 7.66
N LYS A 511 -21.64 -16.61 6.75
CA LYS A 511 -20.64 -17.47 6.10
C LYS A 511 -19.55 -16.67 5.39
N VAL A 512 -19.95 -15.63 4.65
CA VAL A 512 -19.00 -14.75 3.94
C VAL A 512 -18.16 -13.95 4.92
N LEU A 513 -18.78 -13.37 5.97
CA LEU A 513 -18.06 -12.63 7.00
C LEU A 513 -17.10 -13.52 7.81
N ASN A 514 -17.48 -14.75 8.11
CA ASN A 514 -16.62 -15.75 8.74
C ASN A 514 -15.43 -16.08 7.84
N ARG A 515 -15.67 -16.31 6.54
CA ARG A 515 -14.62 -16.55 5.56
C ARG A 515 -13.66 -15.38 5.40
N ALA A 516 -14.15 -14.14 5.51
CA ALA A 516 -13.32 -12.93 5.50
C ALA A 516 -12.51 -12.73 6.81
N GLY A 517 -12.73 -13.56 7.83
CA GLY A 517 -12.10 -13.47 9.14
C GLY A 517 -12.77 -12.46 10.10
N LEU A 518 -13.92 -11.91 9.74
CA LEU A 518 -14.58 -10.83 10.49
C LEU A 518 -15.59 -11.33 11.53
N GLY A 519 -16.08 -12.56 11.38
CA GLY A 519 -17.25 -13.02 12.13
C GLY A 519 -17.10 -13.00 13.66
N HIS A 520 -15.90 -13.27 14.20
CA HIS A 520 -15.67 -13.17 15.65
C HIS A 520 -15.86 -11.74 16.16
N ARG A 521 -15.12 -10.78 15.58
CA ARG A 521 -15.19 -9.35 15.91
C ARG A 521 -16.59 -8.78 15.68
N ALA A 522 -17.26 -9.18 14.60
CA ALA A 522 -18.62 -8.76 14.31
C ALA A 522 -19.62 -9.21 15.40
N ARG A 523 -19.45 -10.40 15.98
CA ARG A 523 -20.26 -10.88 17.13
C ARG A 523 -19.90 -10.17 18.44
N GLU A 524 -18.65 -9.75 18.62
CA GLU A 524 -18.26 -8.93 19.78
C GLU A 524 -18.93 -7.55 19.75
N LEU A 525 -19.01 -6.93 18.58
CA LEU A 525 -19.64 -5.62 18.39
C LEU A 525 -21.18 -5.73 18.41
N GLY A 526 -21.72 -6.69 17.66
CA GLY A 526 -23.16 -6.93 17.52
C GLY A 526 -23.72 -7.88 18.58
N PHE A 527 -24.95 -8.32 18.42
CA PHE A 527 -25.58 -9.33 19.28
C PHE A 527 -26.33 -10.37 18.45
N LEU A 528 -26.59 -11.55 19.03
CA LEU A 528 -27.34 -12.62 18.38
C LEU A 528 -28.82 -12.51 18.76
N PRO A 529 -29.73 -12.08 17.86
CA PRO A 529 -31.15 -12.02 18.16
C PRO A 529 -31.67 -13.41 18.54
N ASP A 530 -32.54 -13.48 19.56
CA ASP A 530 -33.23 -14.70 19.96
C ASP A 530 -34.49 -14.91 19.15
N ARG A 531 -35.38 -13.92 19.05
CA ARG A 531 -36.74 -14.16 18.52
C ARG A 531 -37.23 -13.09 17.56
N VAL A 532 -37.84 -13.56 16.47
CA VAL A 532 -38.73 -12.77 15.62
C VAL A 532 -40.18 -13.15 15.89
N ALA A 533 -41.07 -12.16 16.02
CA ALA A 533 -42.49 -12.37 16.28
C ALA A 533 -43.37 -11.54 15.34
N TRP A 534 -44.46 -12.13 14.87
CA TRP A 534 -45.55 -11.45 14.18
C TRP A 534 -46.70 -11.28 15.16
N ARG A 535 -47.26 -10.07 15.23
CA ARG A 535 -48.19 -9.66 16.28
C ARG A 535 -49.40 -8.93 15.72
N LYS A 536 -50.51 -9.01 16.45
CA LYS A 536 -51.69 -8.14 16.26
C LYS A 536 -51.41 -6.73 16.79
N PRO A 537 -52.23 -5.72 16.44
CA PRO A 537 -52.08 -4.35 16.95
C PRO A 537 -52.11 -4.22 18.48
N ASP A 538 -52.83 -5.11 19.17
CA ASP A 538 -52.87 -5.17 20.65
C ASP A 538 -51.62 -5.80 21.29
N GLY A 539 -50.64 -6.22 20.48
CA GLY A 539 -49.39 -6.86 20.91
C GLY A 539 -49.44 -8.38 21.04
N THR A 540 -50.62 -9.01 20.87
CA THR A 540 -50.79 -10.46 20.93
C THR A 540 -49.97 -11.16 19.84
N SER A 541 -49.18 -12.18 20.23
CA SER A 541 -48.38 -12.97 19.29
C SER A 541 -49.27 -13.84 18.39
N ILE A 542 -49.08 -13.72 17.08
CA ILE A 542 -49.68 -14.58 16.05
C ILE A 542 -48.81 -15.82 15.88
N ALA A 543 -47.53 -15.60 15.57
CA ALA A 543 -46.51 -16.63 15.39
C ALA A 543 -45.13 -16.04 15.72
N SER A 544 -44.15 -16.91 16.03
CA SER A 544 -42.78 -16.51 16.30
C SER A 544 -41.79 -17.59 15.87
N LEU A 545 -40.56 -17.19 15.56
CA LEU A 545 -39.45 -18.09 15.33
C LEU A 545 -38.32 -17.75 16.30
N SER A 546 -37.75 -18.77 16.93
CA SER A 546 -36.57 -18.64 17.79
C SER A 546 -35.32 -19.06 17.05
N ASN A 547 -34.32 -18.19 17.05
CA ASN A 547 -32.98 -18.43 16.55
C ASN A 547 -32.11 -19.23 17.55
N LYS A 548 -32.57 -19.47 18.80
CA LYS A 548 -31.84 -20.33 19.75
C LYS A 548 -31.69 -21.77 19.27
N ILE A 549 -32.54 -22.21 18.34
CA ILE A 549 -32.45 -23.54 17.71
C ILE A 549 -31.11 -23.77 16.99
N HIS A 550 -30.38 -22.70 16.67
CA HIS A 550 -29.05 -22.72 16.04
C HIS A 550 -27.89 -22.81 17.05
N GLY A 551 -28.16 -22.71 18.36
CA GLY A 551 -27.12 -22.78 19.40
C GLY A 551 -25.97 -21.80 19.14
N ASP A 552 -24.76 -22.35 19.13
CA ASP A 552 -23.49 -21.65 18.92
C ASP A 552 -22.99 -21.73 17.46
N ASP A 553 -23.87 -22.00 16.50
CA ASP A 553 -23.52 -22.00 15.08
C ASP A 553 -22.85 -20.67 14.70
N PRO A 554 -21.61 -20.67 14.18
CA PRO A 554 -20.92 -19.45 13.81
C PRO A 554 -21.65 -18.68 12.69
N ASP A 555 -22.46 -19.34 11.89
CA ASP A 555 -23.25 -18.69 10.84
C ASP A 555 -24.60 -18.18 11.35
N ARG A 556 -24.89 -18.27 12.65
CA ARG A 556 -26.17 -17.78 13.19
C ARG A 556 -26.40 -16.29 12.91
N LEU A 557 -27.68 -15.92 12.71
CA LEU A 557 -28.14 -14.54 12.52
C LEU A 557 -27.47 -13.57 13.51
N LEU A 558 -26.83 -12.54 12.96
CA LEU A 558 -26.20 -11.45 13.71
C LEU A 558 -26.96 -10.15 13.50
N ALA A 559 -27.14 -9.36 14.58
CA ALA A 559 -27.56 -7.97 14.51
C ALA A 559 -26.37 -7.05 14.82
N LEU A 560 -25.96 -6.24 13.85
CA LEU A 560 -24.90 -5.24 13.94
C LEU A 560 -25.22 -4.06 13.00
N PRO A 561 -25.19 -2.80 13.46
CA PRO A 561 -25.37 -1.65 12.57
C PRO A 561 -24.41 -1.67 11.37
N LEU A 562 -24.89 -1.26 10.19
CA LEU A 562 -24.09 -1.31 8.97
C LEU A 562 -22.84 -0.43 9.02
N CYS A 563 -22.95 0.74 9.68
CA CYS A 563 -21.83 1.64 9.92
C CYS A 563 -20.71 0.96 10.73
N ASP A 564 -21.08 0.17 11.74
CA ASP A 564 -20.12 -0.53 12.59
C ASP A 564 -19.43 -1.67 11.83
N LEU A 565 -20.17 -2.38 10.96
CA LEU A 565 -19.57 -3.36 10.05
C LEU A 565 -18.63 -2.69 9.04
N ALA A 566 -19.05 -1.58 8.44
CA ALA A 566 -18.21 -0.81 7.50
C ALA A 566 -16.91 -0.37 8.17
N GLN A 567 -16.98 0.16 9.39
CA GLN A 567 -15.81 0.56 10.16
C GLN A 567 -14.91 -0.63 10.48
N LEU A 568 -15.47 -1.77 10.90
CA LEU A 568 -14.71 -3.00 11.14
C LEU A 568 -13.96 -3.47 9.89
N ILE A 569 -14.61 -3.47 8.72
CA ILE A 569 -13.95 -3.88 7.47
C ILE A 569 -12.83 -2.89 7.10
N TYR A 570 -13.06 -1.59 7.26
CA TYR A 570 -12.06 -0.56 7.01
C TYR A 570 -10.81 -0.76 7.88
N ASP A 571 -10.99 -0.96 9.19
CA ASP A 571 -9.87 -1.15 10.11
C ASP A 571 -9.06 -2.42 9.80
N GLU A 572 -9.68 -3.46 9.26
CA GLU A 572 -9.02 -4.70 8.86
C GLU A 572 -8.40 -4.66 7.45
N SER A 573 -8.73 -3.65 6.63
CA SER A 573 -8.28 -3.57 5.22
C SER A 573 -7.36 -2.39 4.92
N LYS A 574 -7.47 -1.26 5.62
CA LYS A 574 -6.76 -0.01 5.29
C LYS A 574 -5.23 -0.13 5.31
N ASP A 575 -4.70 -1.04 6.13
CA ASP A 575 -3.27 -1.25 6.32
C ASP A 575 -2.75 -2.44 5.48
N LEU A 576 -3.59 -3.09 4.68
CA LEU A 576 -3.15 -4.11 3.75
C LEU A 576 -2.37 -3.46 2.60
N PRO A 577 -1.16 -3.94 2.26
CA PRO A 577 -0.35 -3.31 1.21
C PRO A 577 -1.00 -3.37 -0.17
N THR A 578 -1.94 -4.30 -0.35
CA THR A 578 -2.71 -4.57 -1.57
C THR A 578 -4.02 -3.78 -1.65
N VAL A 579 -4.42 -3.02 -0.64
CA VAL A 579 -5.69 -2.25 -0.66
C VAL A 579 -5.38 -0.76 -0.54
N THR A 580 -5.83 0.01 -1.53
CA THR A 580 -5.73 1.47 -1.51
C THR A 580 -7.12 2.10 -1.47
N TYR A 581 -7.36 2.98 -0.50
CA TYR A 581 -8.58 3.79 -0.42
C TYR A 581 -8.35 5.19 -1.00
N LEU A 582 -9.21 5.59 -1.93
CA LEU A 582 -9.27 6.95 -2.49
C LEU A 582 -10.57 7.62 -2.05
N PHE A 583 -10.58 8.18 -0.84
CA PHE A 583 -11.64 9.08 -0.37
C PHE A 583 -11.57 10.43 -1.09
N ASP A 584 -12.67 11.18 -1.10
CA ASP A 584 -12.80 12.43 -1.84
C ASP A 584 -12.53 12.27 -3.36
N HIS A 585 -12.83 11.10 -3.93
CA HIS A 585 -12.66 10.83 -5.35
C HIS A 585 -13.97 10.35 -5.95
N ARG A 586 -14.49 11.09 -6.92
CA ARG A 586 -15.76 10.81 -7.59
C ARG A 586 -15.50 10.23 -8.98
N VAL A 587 -16.11 9.08 -9.26
CA VAL A 587 -16.15 8.54 -10.63
C VAL A 587 -17.18 9.30 -11.46
N THR A 588 -16.79 9.80 -12.63
CA THR A 588 -17.62 10.62 -13.52
C THR A 588 -17.92 9.92 -14.86
N GLY A 589 -17.03 9.04 -15.30
CA GLY A 589 -17.12 8.27 -16.53
C GLY A 589 -16.43 6.91 -16.41
N ILE A 590 -16.69 6.03 -17.38
CA ILE A 590 -16.15 4.67 -17.44
C ILE A 590 -15.86 4.28 -18.89
N GLY A 591 -14.89 3.39 -19.12
CA GLY A 591 -14.60 2.80 -20.42
C GLY A 591 -13.92 1.43 -20.31
N GLN A 592 -13.87 0.68 -21.40
CA GLN A 592 -13.15 -0.60 -21.48
C GLN A 592 -12.74 -0.94 -22.90
N ASP A 593 -11.71 -1.78 -23.00
CA ASP A 593 -11.27 -2.47 -24.21
C ASP A 593 -11.12 -3.99 -23.96
N GLU A 594 -10.52 -4.72 -24.91
CA GLU A 594 -10.33 -6.17 -24.79
C GLU A 594 -9.40 -6.57 -23.62
N LYS A 595 -8.50 -5.69 -23.19
CA LYS A 595 -7.45 -5.98 -22.20
C LYS A 595 -7.73 -5.42 -20.81
N ARG A 596 -8.37 -4.24 -20.72
CA ARG A 596 -8.59 -3.54 -19.45
C ARG A 596 -9.83 -2.66 -19.46
N ALA A 597 -10.23 -2.22 -18.28
CA ALA A 597 -11.26 -1.21 -18.08
C ALA A 597 -10.69 0.00 -17.33
N TRP A 598 -11.37 1.14 -17.40
CA TRP A 598 -10.98 2.35 -16.69
C TRP A 598 -12.17 3.15 -16.18
N VAL A 599 -11.89 4.00 -15.20
CA VAL A 599 -12.79 5.02 -14.67
C VAL A 599 -12.17 6.41 -14.80
N ASP A 600 -12.99 7.40 -15.16
CA ASP A 600 -12.65 8.81 -15.04
C ASP A 600 -12.92 9.24 -13.60
N VAL A 601 -11.89 9.73 -12.92
CA VAL A 601 -11.94 10.08 -11.50
C VAL A 601 -11.63 11.56 -11.33
N GLU A 602 -12.49 12.25 -10.59
CA GLU A 602 -12.34 13.64 -10.18
C GLU A 602 -12.05 13.69 -8.67
N ASN A 603 -10.97 14.36 -8.27
CA ASN A 603 -10.71 14.66 -6.87
C ASN A 603 -11.65 15.79 -6.41
N CYS A 604 -12.55 15.48 -5.47
CA CYS A 604 -13.57 16.39 -4.96
C CYS A 604 -13.01 17.63 -4.25
N ARG A 605 -11.73 17.63 -3.86
CA ARG A 605 -11.06 18.76 -3.19
C ARG A 605 -10.26 19.65 -4.14
N THR A 606 -9.61 19.05 -5.14
CA THR A 606 -8.70 19.76 -6.05
C THR A 606 -9.28 19.99 -7.45
N GLU A 607 -10.40 19.34 -7.77
CA GLU A 607 -11.02 19.29 -9.11
C GLU A 607 -10.11 18.67 -10.19
N GLU A 608 -9.01 18.04 -9.78
CA GLU A 608 -8.11 17.32 -10.68
C GLU A 608 -8.80 16.07 -11.22
N THR A 609 -8.62 15.81 -12.51
CA THR A 609 -9.21 14.66 -13.20
C THR A 609 -8.13 13.75 -13.76
N ARG A 610 -8.35 12.43 -13.67
CA ARG A 610 -7.48 11.40 -14.24
C ARG A 610 -8.24 10.13 -14.59
N GLU A 611 -7.67 9.32 -15.46
CA GLU A 611 -8.12 7.95 -15.72
C GLU A 611 -7.37 6.99 -14.79
N LEU A 612 -8.08 6.02 -14.21
CA LEU A 612 -7.47 4.88 -13.51
C LEU A 612 -7.87 3.60 -14.23
N PHE A 613 -6.89 2.73 -14.51
CA PHE A 613 -7.10 1.48 -15.23
C PHE A 613 -7.03 0.27 -14.28
N ALA A 614 -7.76 -0.79 -14.64
CA ALA A 614 -7.74 -2.08 -13.96
C ALA A 614 -8.14 -3.21 -14.93
N GLU A 615 -7.84 -4.45 -14.59
CA GLU A 615 -8.36 -5.60 -15.35
C GLU A 615 -9.87 -5.73 -15.21
N TYR A 616 -10.39 -5.41 -14.01
CA TYR A 616 -11.82 -5.45 -13.70
C TYR A 616 -12.25 -4.25 -12.85
N ILE A 617 -13.48 -3.77 -13.10
CA ILE A 617 -14.11 -2.70 -12.32
C ILE A 617 -15.42 -3.20 -11.74
N VAL A 618 -15.60 -3.02 -10.43
CA VAL A 618 -16.81 -3.45 -9.72
C VAL A 618 -17.57 -2.24 -9.19
N GLY A 619 -18.81 -2.06 -9.65
CA GLY A 619 -19.76 -1.10 -9.10
C GLY A 619 -20.38 -1.62 -7.79
N CYS A 620 -20.01 -0.98 -6.68
CA CYS A 620 -20.54 -1.17 -5.33
C CYS A 620 -21.08 0.16 -4.74
N ASP A 621 -21.40 1.11 -5.61
CA ASP A 621 -21.72 2.52 -5.38
C ASP A 621 -23.22 2.77 -5.15
N GLY A 622 -23.92 1.73 -4.71
CA GLY A 622 -25.28 1.82 -4.16
C GLY A 622 -26.40 2.03 -5.17
N ALA A 623 -27.58 2.37 -4.65
CA ALA A 623 -28.80 2.55 -5.44
C ALA A 623 -28.66 3.59 -6.56
N ASN A 624 -27.80 4.59 -6.38
CA ASN A 624 -27.48 5.62 -7.36
C ASN A 624 -26.13 5.36 -8.07
N SER A 625 -25.81 4.10 -8.31
CA SER A 625 -24.58 3.68 -9.00
C SER A 625 -24.34 4.44 -10.31
N ILE A 626 -23.19 5.11 -10.41
CA ILE A 626 -22.71 5.72 -11.65
C ILE A 626 -22.27 4.63 -12.63
N VAL A 627 -21.65 3.54 -12.14
CA VAL A 627 -21.22 2.43 -12.99
C VAL A 627 -22.41 1.82 -13.72
N ARG A 628 -23.49 1.47 -13.00
CA ARG A 628 -24.71 0.94 -13.61
C ARG A 628 -25.31 1.92 -14.63
N ARG A 629 -25.43 3.20 -14.28
CA ARG A 629 -26.02 4.21 -15.17
C ARG A 629 -25.21 4.41 -16.44
N ARG A 630 -23.88 4.34 -16.38
CA ARG A 630 -23.03 4.44 -17.57
C ARG A 630 -23.08 3.20 -18.45
N LEU A 631 -23.29 2.01 -17.86
CA LEU A 631 -23.47 0.77 -18.63
C LEU A 631 -24.82 0.69 -19.34
N PHE A 632 -25.91 1.12 -18.70
CA PHE A 632 -27.28 0.84 -19.15
C PHE A 632 -28.15 2.06 -19.42
N GLY A 633 -27.68 3.27 -19.09
CA GLY A 633 -28.42 4.53 -19.18
C GLY A 633 -28.96 5.01 -17.83
N ASP A 634 -29.10 6.34 -17.68
CA ASP A 634 -29.38 6.98 -16.38
C ASP A 634 -30.70 6.54 -15.71
N THR A 635 -31.70 6.21 -16.51
CA THR A 635 -33.02 5.80 -16.05
C THR A 635 -33.24 4.29 -16.09
N ASN A 636 -32.26 3.52 -16.59
CA ASN A 636 -32.43 2.08 -16.78
C ASN A 636 -32.06 1.29 -15.52
N PHE A 637 -33.08 0.98 -14.72
CA PHE A 637 -32.94 0.04 -13.60
C PHE A 637 -34.26 -0.73 -13.46
N PRO A 638 -34.47 -1.80 -14.23
CA PRO A 638 -35.79 -2.40 -14.41
C PRO A 638 -36.35 -2.97 -13.11
N GLY A 639 -37.68 -2.92 -12.99
CA GLY A 639 -38.41 -3.32 -11.80
C GLY A 639 -39.51 -2.33 -11.41
N LYS A 640 -39.96 -2.36 -10.15
CA LYS A 640 -41.05 -1.55 -9.64
C LYS A 640 -40.64 -0.72 -8.41
N THR A 641 -41.40 0.35 -8.19
CA THR A 641 -41.43 1.09 -6.92
C THR A 641 -42.78 0.80 -6.28
N TRP A 642 -42.82 0.59 -4.96
CA TRP A 642 -44.08 0.39 -4.24
C TRP A 642 -44.80 1.73 -4.05
N ASP A 643 -46.13 1.68 -4.01
CA ASP A 643 -46.96 2.86 -3.75
C ASP A 643 -46.89 3.28 -2.28
N GLU A 644 -46.65 2.31 -1.39
CA GLU A 644 -46.46 2.49 0.04
C GLU A 644 -45.11 3.14 0.35
N GLN A 645 -45.15 4.26 1.09
CA GLN A 645 -43.98 4.89 1.68
C GLN A 645 -43.74 4.36 3.09
N ILE A 646 -42.47 4.16 3.45
CA ILE A 646 -42.07 3.79 4.81
C ILE A 646 -41.37 4.94 5.49
N VAL A 647 -41.53 5.04 6.80
CA VAL A 647 -40.76 5.94 7.66
C VAL A 647 -39.94 5.08 8.61
N ALA A 648 -38.61 5.18 8.52
CA ALA A 648 -37.70 4.48 9.43
C ALA A 648 -37.19 5.45 10.49
N THR A 649 -37.30 5.04 11.75
CA THR A 649 -36.85 5.79 12.92
C THR A 649 -35.90 4.95 13.76
N ASN A 650 -34.91 5.58 14.39
CA ASN A 650 -34.14 4.96 15.46
C ASN A 650 -34.52 5.63 16.77
N VAL A 651 -34.88 4.86 17.79
CA VAL A 651 -35.46 5.36 19.04
C VAL A 651 -34.99 4.54 20.23
N TYR A 652 -34.69 5.21 21.35
CA TYR A 652 -34.64 4.56 22.66
C TYR A 652 -36.04 4.61 23.27
N TYR A 653 -36.67 3.45 23.37
CA TYR A 653 -37.95 3.23 24.01
C TYR A 653 -37.94 1.84 24.65
N ASP A 654 -38.44 1.73 25.88
CA ASP A 654 -38.45 0.47 26.61
C ASP A 654 -39.61 -0.42 26.11
N PHE A 655 -39.34 -1.13 25.02
CA PHE A 655 -40.24 -2.14 24.45
C PHE A 655 -40.31 -3.41 25.32
N ASP A 656 -39.29 -3.69 26.13
CA ASP A 656 -39.18 -4.91 26.92
C ASP A 656 -40.31 -4.98 27.96
N GLN A 657 -40.70 -3.84 28.55
CA GLN A 657 -41.84 -3.76 29.49
C GLN A 657 -43.18 -4.21 28.90
N PHE A 658 -43.33 -4.20 27.57
CA PHE A 658 -44.53 -4.62 26.85
C PHE A 658 -44.43 -6.03 26.25
N GLY A 659 -43.40 -6.80 26.63
CA GLY A 659 -43.21 -8.18 26.16
C GLY A 659 -42.80 -8.29 24.69
N TYR A 660 -42.26 -7.22 24.12
CA TYR A 660 -41.61 -7.24 22.81
C TYR A 660 -40.24 -7.92 22.94
N THR A 661 -39.84 -8.63 21.88
CA THR A 661 -38.52 -9.32 21.81
C THR A 661 -37.67 -8.69 20.72
N ASP A 662 -36.57 -9.31 20.28
CA ASP A 662 -35.59 -8.66 19.40
C ASP A 662 -36.15 -8.08 18.10
N SER A 663 -37.07 -8.77 17.42
CA SER A 663 -37.73 -8.28 16.19
C SER A 663 -39.22 -8.56 16.23
N ASN A 664 -40.03 -7.53 16.00
CA ASN A 664 -41.49 -7.62 16.04
C ASN A 664 -42.08 -6.97 14.79
N PHE A 665 -43.01 -7.68 14.15
CA PHE A 665 -43.79 -7.20 13.01
C PHE A 665 -45.26 -7.13 13.42
N ILE A 666 -45.81 -5.93 13.44
CA ILE A 666 -47.20 -5.67 13.81
C ILE A 666 -47.99 -5.57 12.52
N LEU A 667 -48.94 -6.49 12.36
CA LEU A 667 -49.73 -6.63 11.14
C LEU A 667 -51.04 -5.86 11.31
N ASP A 668 -51.27 -4.89 10.43
CA ASP A 668 -52.47 -4.06 10.40
C ASP A 668 -52.68 -3.46 9.02
N ALA A 669 -53.93 -3.19 8.62
CA ALA A 669 -54.20 -2.62 7.30
C ALA A 669 -53.63 -1.19 7.13
N GLU A 670 -53.60 -0.39 8.20
CA GLU A 670 -53.21 1.03 8.15
C GLU A 670 -52.04 1.36 9.08
N ASP A 671 -52.00 0.78 10.28
CA ASP A 671 -51.07 1.13 11.36
C ASP A 671 -49.97 0.09 11.57
N TRP A 672 -49.62 -0.64 10.50
CA TRP A 672 -48.57 -1.64 10.55
C TRP A 672 -47.19 -1.02 10.80
N PHE A 673 -46.36 -1.74 11.55
CA PHE A 673 -44.98 -1.34 11.80
C PHE A 673 -44.09 -2.52 12.19
N MET A 674 -42.80 -2.32 12.06
CA MET A 674 -41.76 -3.18 12.60
C MET A 674 -41.06 -2.45 13.74
N ALA A 675 -40.83 -3.14 14.85
CA ALA A 675 -39.94 -2.71 15.94
C ALA A 675 -38.85 -3.77 16.16
N ALA A 676 -37.60 -3.42 15.84
CA ALA A 676 -36.45 -4.32 15.97
C ALA A 676 -35.30 -3.68 16.74
N LYS A 677 -34.73 -4.39 17.71
CA LYS A 677 -33.53 -3.97 18.43
C LYS A 677 -32.34 -3.99 17.46
N ILE A 678 -31.53 -2.94 17.46
CA ILE A 678 -30.41 -2.81 16.51
C ILE A 678 -29.04 -2.67 17.18
N THR A 679 -29.00 -2.41 18.48
CA THR A 679 -27.76 -2.31 19.27
C THR A 679 -27.90 -2.95 20.66
N LYS A 680 -26.77 -3.20 21.31
CA LYS A 680 -26.71 -3.73 22.69
C LYS A 680 -27.22 -2.76 23.75
N ASP A 681 -27.03 -1.46 23.53
CA ASP A 681 -27.41 -0.40 24.48
C ASP A 681 -28.92 -0.04 24.44
N GLY A 682 -29.71 -0.75 23.63
CA GLY A 682 -31.16 -0.61 23.63
C GLY A 682 -31.72 0.37 22.59
N LEU A 683 -31.00 0.65 21.50
CA LEU A 683 -31.56 1.38 20.36
C LEU A 683 -32.44 0.45 19.54
N TRP A 684 -33.63 0.93 19.17
CA TRP A 684 -34.60 0.22 18.35
C TRP A 684 -34.83 0.93 17.02
N ARG A 685 -34.98 0.15 15.95
CA ARG A 685 -35.53 0.58 14.66
C ARG A 685 -37.04 0.41 14.69
N VAL A 686 -37.78 1.51 14.58
CA VAL A 686 -39.22 1.47 14.32
C VAL A 686 -39.47 1.92 12.88
N THR A 687 -39.99 1.02 12.05
CA THR A 687 -40.31 1.30 10.64
C THR A 687 -41.79 1.09 10.39
N TYR A 688 -42.51 2.11 9.94
CA TYR A 688 -43.97 2.07 9.79
C TYR A 688 -44.42 2.63 8.43
N GLY A 689 -45.60 2.22 7.99
CA GLY A 689 -46.28 2.83 6.85
C GLY A 689 -46.85 4.19 7.21
N ASP A 690 -46.71 5.17 6.32
CA ASP A 690 -47.37 6.47 6.44
C ASP A 690 -47.79 6.98 5.05
N VAL A 691 -48.44 8.14 5.03
CA VAL A 691 -48.92 8.79 3.81
C VAL A 691 -47.77 9.05 2.84
N SER A 692 -47.93 8.55 1.62
CA SER A 692 -46.96 8.73 0.54
C SER A 692 -46.89 10.18 0.06
N GLY A 693 -45.69 10.65 -0.28
CA GLY A 693 -45.47 11.97 -0.89
C GLY A 693 -45.31 13.13 0.09
N LEU A 694 -45.30 12.86 1.40
CA LEU A 694 -44.97 13.86 2.42
C LEU A 694 -43.50 14.28 2.35
N SER A 695 -43.25 15.56 2.62
CA SER A 695 -41.90 16.09 2.87
C SER A 695 -41.33 15.54 4.19
N THR A 696 -40.01 15.62 4.34
CA THR A 696 -39.31 15.19 5.55
C THR A 696 -39.83 15.95 6.78
N GLU A 697 -40.08 17.26 6.64
CA GLU A 697 -40.59 18.12 7.69
C GLU A 697 -42.01 17.72 8.14
N GLU A 698 -42.89 17.38 7.19
CA GLU A 698 -44.24 16.90 7.48
C GLU A 698 -44.22 15.53 8.19
N VAL A 699 -43.32 14.64 7.78
CA VAL A 699 -43.12 13.33 8.44
C VAL A 699 -42.63 13.53 9.88
N ILE A 700 -41.68 14.43 10.11
CA ILE A 700 -41.20 14.78 11.46
C ILE A 700 -42.33 15.34 12.33
N ALA A 701 -43.14 16.25 11.78
CA ALA A 701 -44.26 16.85 12.52
C ALA A 701 -45.34 15.83 12.92
N ARG A 702 -45.55 14.79 12.10
CA ARG A 702 -46.53 13.71 12.35
C ARG A 702 -46.02 12.63 13.29
N GLN A 703 -44.71 12.48 13.45
CA GLN A 703 -44.10 11.37 14.19
C GLN A 703 -44.64 11.21 15.63
N PRO A 704 -44.83 12.28 16.43
CA PRO A 704 -45.38 12.14 17.79
C PRO A 704 -46.75 11.45 17.83
N GLU A 705 -47.68 11.89 16.97
CA GLU A 705 -49.02 11.31 16.88
C GLU A 705 -48.98 9.89 16.31
N ARG A 706 -48.07 9.60 15.37
CA ARG A 706 -47.85 8.23 14.87
C ARG A 706 -47.39 7.32 16.00
N PHE A 707 -46.39 7.72 16.79
CA PHE A 707 -45.88 6.89 17.90
C PHE A 707 -46.93 6.69 18.98
N LYS A 708 -47.69 7.72 19.34
CA LYS A 708 -48.80 7.60 20.27
C LYS A 708 -49.87 6.61 19.79
N LYS A 709 -50.12 6.56 18.48
CA LYS A 709 -51.10 5.65 17.88
C LYS A 709 -50.59 4.20 17.80
N ILE A 710 -49.36 3.99 17.36
CA ILE A 710 -48.86 2.66 16.97
C ILE A 710 -48.03 1.95 18.05
N LEU A 711 -47.33 2.70 18.92
CA LEU A 711 -46.46 2.09 19.92
C LEU A 711 -47.26 1.60 21.15
N PRO A 712 -46.85 0.48 21.75
CA PRO A 712 -47.48 0.00 22.97
C PRO A 712 -47.35 1.05 24.07
N GLY A 713 -48.35 1.17 24.94
CA GLY A 713 -48.35 2.17 26.03
C GLY A 713 -48.63 3.61 25.59
N GLN A 714 -48.83 3.89 24.30
CA GLN A 714 -49.21 5.19 23.74
C GLN A 714 -48.33 6.36 24.25
N PRO A 715 -47.00 6.30 24.03
CA PRO A 715 -46.07 7.18 24.70
C PRO A 715 -46.17 8.63 24.23
N GLU A 716 -46.05 9.56 25.16
CA GLU A 716 -45.82 10.98 24.90
C GLU A 716 -44.35 11.24 24.52
N PRO A 717 -44.02 12.36 23.82
CA PRO A 717 -42.66 12.62 23.32
C PRO A 717 -41.54 12.64 24.37
N ASN A 718 -41.85 12.87 25.63
CA ASN A 718 -40.88 12.85 26.74
C ASN A 718 -40.57 11.42 27.26
N GLN A 719 -41.26 10.39 26.77
CA GLN A 719 -41.11 8.99 27.20
C GLN A 719 -40.22 8.15 26.26
N TYR A 720 -39.72 8.75 25.18
CA TYR A 720 -38.76 8.13 24.27
C TYR A 720 -37.71 9.15 23.80
N LYS A 721 -36.58 8.65 23.29
CA LYS A 721 -35.56 9.50 22.65
C LYS A 721 -35.41 9.12 21.19
N LEU A 722 -35.94 9.97 20.30
CA LEU A 722 -35.76 9.83 18.85
C LEU A 722 -34.33 10.23 18.46
N VAL A 723 -33.59 9.31 17.84
CA VAL A 723 -32.21 9.52 17.38
C VAL A 723 -32.17 9.97 15.92
N SER A 724 -33.03 9.39 15.08
CA SER A 724 -33.13 9.74 13.66
C SER A 724 -34.47 9.30 13.09
N ILE A 725 -34.86 9.95 11.99
CA ILE A 725 -36.07 9.68 11.23
C ILE A 725 -35.80 9.96 9.75
N GLY A 726 -36.33 9.13 8.86
CA GLY A 726 -36.27 9.37 7.42
C GLY A 726 -37.40 8.66 6.68
N PRO A 727 -38.06 9.33 5.71
CA PRO A 727 -38.95 8.68 4.77
C PRO A 727 -38.17 7.97 3.67
N TYR A 728 -38.64 6.81 3.22
CA TYR A 728 -38.03 6.03 2.15
C TYR A 728 -39.10 5.52 1.19
N LYS A 729 -38.80 5.60 -0.10
CA LYS A 729 -39.49 4.82 -1.14
C LYS A 729 -38.81 3.47 -1.25
N VAL A 730 -39.61 2.41 -1.28
CA VAL A 730 -39.10 1.04 -1.39
C VAL A 730 -39.24 0.55 -2.84
N HIS A 731 -38.26 -0.22 -3.27
CA HIS A 731 -38.12 -0.67 -4.65
C HIS A 731 -37.94 -2.19 -4.72
N GLN A 732 -38.28 -2.75 -5.88
CA GLN A 732 -37.83 -4.08 -6.32
C GLN A 732 -37.24 -3.90 -7.70
N ARG A 733 -35.91 -3.77 -7.79
CA ARG A 733 -35.20 -3.53 -9.05
C ARG A 733 -34.00 -4.45 -9.18
N CYS A 734 -33.67 -4.84 -10.40
CA CYS A 734 -32.48 -5.64 -10.71
C CYS A 734 -31.89 -5.13 -12.02
N ALA A 735 -30.57 -5.07 -12.12
CA ALA A 735 -29.88 -4.69 -13.34
C ALA A 735 -30.15 -5.73 -14.44
N GLU A 736 -30.17 -5.29 -15.70
CA GLU A 736 -30.36 -6.20 -16.84
C GLU A 736 -29.27 -7.28 -16.91
N LYS A 737 -28.03 -6.84 -16.62
CA LYS A 737 -26.86 -7.68 -16.41
C LYS A 737 -26.06 -7.16 -15.22
N MET A 738 -25.41 -8.08 -14.52
CA MET A 738 -24.40 -7.81 -13.49
C MET A 738 -22.97 -7.94 -14.03
N ARG A 739 -22.80 -8.37 -15.29
CA ARG A 739 -21.53 -8.31 -16.04
C ARG A 739 -21.72 -7.64 -17.40
N VAL A 740 -20.83 -6.71 -17.74
CA VAL A 740 -20.66 -6.15 -19.08
C VAL A 740 -19.17 -6.05 -19.40
N GLY A 741 -18.64 -7.06 -20.09
CA GLY A 741 -17.21 -7.18 -20.34
C GLY A 741 -16.43 -7.29 -19.02
N ARG A 742 -15.60 -6.29 -18.74
CA ARG A 742 -14.76 -6.13 -17.54
C ARG A 742 -15.42 -5.34 -16.40
N PHE A 743 -16.66 -4.87 -16.60
CA PHE A 743 -17.45 -4.25 -15.53
C PHE A 743 -18.41 -5.23 -14.88
N LEU A 744 -18.43 -5.21 -13.55
CA LEU A 744 -19.27 -6.04 -12.70
C LEU A 744 -20.12 -5.15 -11.79
N LEU A 745 -21.31 -5.61 -11.39
CA LEU A 745 -22.16 -4.94 -10.39
C LEU A 745 -22.48 -5.90 -9.25
N ALA A 746 -22.49 -5.39 -8.02
CA ALA A 746 -22.89 -6.15 -6.84
C ALA A 746 -23.74 -5.31 -5.87
N ALA A 747 -24.48 -5.98 -4.98
CA ALA A 747 -25.30 -5.34 -3.95
C ALA A 747 -26.26 -4.29 -4.53
N ASP A 748 -26.45 -3.15 -3.84
CA ASP A 748 -27.41 -2.10 -4.22
C ASP A 748 -27.15 -1.47 -5.61
N ALA A 749 -25.92 -1.61 -6.15
CA ALA A 749 -25.63 -1.22 -7.51
C ALA A 749 -26.27 -2.18 -8.53
N ALA A 750 -26.37 -3.47 -8.18
CA ALA A 750 -26.93 -4.53 -9.01
C ALA A 750 -28.43 -4.74 -8.80
N HIS A 751 -28.93 -4.66 -7.56
CA HIS A 751 -30.34 -4.88 -7.27
C HIS A 751 -30.78 -4.17 -5.99
N LEU A 752 -32.06 -3.83 -5.92
CA LEU A 752 -32.71 -3.23 -4.75
C LEU A 752 -33.89 -4.09 -4.35
N CYS A 753 -34.07 -4.24 -3.04
CA CYS A 753 -35.29 -4.79 -2.49
C CYS A 753 -35.77 -3.98 -1.27
N ASN A 754 -37.03 -4.19 -0.89
CA ASN A 754 -37.56 -3.60 0.32
C ASN A 754 -36.87 -4.20 1.58
N PRO A 755 -36.84 -3.49 2.72
CA PRO A 755 -36.06 -3.91 3.88
C PRO A 755 -36.71 -5.04 4.71
N PHE A 756 -37.98 -5.39 4.47
CA PHE A 756 -38.70 -6.36 5.29
C PHE A 756 -38.20 -7.78 5.02
N GLY A 757 -37.65 -8.41 6.06
CA GLY A 757 -36.99 -9.72 5.98
C GLY A 757 -35.48 -9.66 5.73
N GLY A 758 -34.87 -8.48 5.57
CA GLY A 758 -33.41 -8.31 5.55
C GLY A 758 -32.67 -8.92 4.35
N LEU A 759 -33.40 -9.26 3.28
CA LEU A 759 -32.84 -9.98 2.13
C LEU A 759 -31.94 -9.13 1.22
N GLY A 760 -32.10 -7.80 1.21
CA GLY A 760 -31.26 -6.92 0.39
C GLY A 760 -29.82 -6.88 0.88
N LEU A 761 -29.63 -6.62 2.18
CA LEU A 761 -28.32 -6.64 2.82
C LEU A 761 -27.68 -8.03 2.75
N THR A 762 -28.43 -9.08 3.08
CA THR A 762 -27.92 -10.46 3.01
C THR A 762 -27.54 -10.82 1.58
N GLY A 763 -28.40 -10.51 0.60
CA GLY A 763 -28.15 -10.74 -0.82
C GLY A 763 -26.89 -10.03 -1.30
N GLY A 764 -26.71 -8.76 -0.94
CA GLY A 764 -25.53 -7.98 -1.28
C GLY A 764 -24.23 -8.59 -0.74
N ILE A 765 -24.19 -9.01 0.53
CA ILE A 765 -23.00 -9.68 1.10
C ILE A 765 -22.72 -11.02 0.40
N VAL A 766 -23.76 -11.77 0.01
CA VAL A 766 -23.59 -13.03 -0.72
C VAL A 766 -23.14 -12.79 -2.17
N ASP A 767 -23.57 -11.69 -2.82
CA ASP A 767 -23.03 -11.29 -4.12
C ASP A 767 -21.52 -11.09 -4.04
N ILE A 768 -21.04 -10.41 -3.00
CA ILE A 768 -19.61 -10.18 -2.76
C ILE A 768 -18.87 -11.50 -2.55
N GLY A 769 -19.45 -12.41 -1.76
CA GLY A 769 -18.87 -13.73 -1.57
C GLY A 769 -18.67 -14.51 -2.88
N GLY A 770 -19.66 -14.47 -3.79
CA GLY A 770 -19.55 -15.12 -5.09
C GLY A 770 -18.62 -14.40 -6.05
N LEU A 771 -18.65 -13.07 -6.08
CA LEU A 771 -17.80 -12.26 -6.95
C LEU A 771 -16.31 -12.39 -6.58
N TYR A 772 -16.01 -12.44 -5.28
CA TYR A 772 -14.67 -12.75 -4.78
C TYR A 772 -14.14 -14.08 -5.33
N GLU A 773 -14.94 -15.16 -5.29
CA GLU A 773 -14.52 -16.46 -5.84
C GLU A 773 -14.24 -16.38 -7.33
N CYS A 774 -15.06 -15.63 -8.08
CA CYS A 774 -14.85 -15.47 -9.52
C CYS A 774 -13.55 -14.71 -9.81
N LEU A 775 -13.35 -13.54 -9.19
CA LEU A 775 -12.19 -12.69 -9.44
C LEU A 775 -10.89 -13.32 -8.92
N SER A 776 -10.89 -13.85 -7.68
CA SER A 776 -9.73 -14.58 -7.13
C SER A 776 -9.42 -15.81 -7.98
N GLY A 777 -10.44 -16.53 -8.45
CA GLY A 777 -10.28 -17.66 -9.36
C GLY A 777 -9.57 -17.28 -10.65
N ILE A 778 -9.97 -16.19 -11.31
CA ILE A 778 -9.35 -15.72 -12.55
C ILE A 778 -7.92 -15.23 -12.31
N LEU A 779 -7.75 -14.30 -11.38
CA LEU A 779 -6.46 -13.63 -11.14
C LEU A 779 -5.39 -14.57 -10.56
N THR A 780 -5.81 -15.67 -9.90
CA THR A 780 -4.90 -16.74 -9.46
C THR A 780 -4.80 -17.92 -10.44
N GLY A 781 -5.34 -17.79 -11.65
CA GLY A 781 -5.22 -18.78 -12.72
C GLY A 781 -5.99 -20.09 -12.51
N LYS A 782 -6.99 -20.10 -11.62
CA LYS A 782 -7.83 -21.27 -11.30
C LYS A 782 -9.11 -21.35 -12.13
N ALA A 783 -9.56 -20.23 -12.68
CA ALA A 783 -10.76 -20.13 -13.52
C ALA A 783 -10.49 -19.27 -14.76
N ASP A 784 -11.32 -19.42 -15.77
CA ASP A 784 -11.36 -18.52 -16.93
C ASP A 784 -12.49 -17.50 -16.79
N GLU A 785 -12.48 -16.47 -17.65
CA GLU A 785 -13.44 -15.36 -17.59
C GLU A 785 -14.92 -15.78 -17.73
N SER A 786 -15.23 -17.00 -18.21
CA SER A 786 -16.64 -17.45 -18.33
C SER A 786 -17.35 -17.59 -16.98
N ILE A 787 -16.59 -17.76 -15.89
CA ILE A 787 -17.15 -17.81 -14.53
C ILE A 787 -17.90 -16.52 -14.15
N LEU A 788 -17.54 -15.38 -14.75
CA LEU A 788 -18.23 -14.11 -14.52
C LEU A 788 -19.60 -14.05 -15.23
N ASP A 789 -19.81 -14.79 -16.32
CA ASP A 789 -21.15 -14.95 -16.91
C ASP A 789 -22.03 -15.82 -16.02
N VAL A 790 -21.44 -16.86 -15.43
CA VAL A 790 -22.13 -17.69 -14.43
C VAL A 790 -22.52 -16.85 -13.22
N TYR A 791 -21.65 -15.95 -12.76
CA TYR A 791 -21.98 -14.99 -11.71
C TYR A 791 -23.20 -14.14 -12.07
N ASP A 792 -23.21 -13.51 -13.25
CA ASP A 792 -24.33 -12.70 -13.71
C ASP A 792 -25.66 -13.48 -13.69
N ASP A 793 -25.67 -14.67 -14.31
CA ASP A 793 -26.87 -15.49 -14.42
C ASP A 793 -27.37 -15.98 -13.06
N VAL A 794 -26.47 -16.54 -12.25
CA VAL A 794 -26.82 -17.07 -10.93
C VAL A 794 -27.35 -15.97 -10.03
N ARG A 795 -26.67 -14.81 -9.92
CA ARG A 795 -27.10 -13.75 -8.99
C ARG A 795 -28.42 -13.12 -9.42
N ARG A 796 -28.64 -12.87 -10.72
CA ARG A 796 -29.95 -12.42 -11.23
C ARG A 796 -31.03 -13.48 -11.06
N GLN A 797 -30.72 -14.76 -11.16
CA GLN A 797 -31.66 -15.85 -10.87
C GLN A 797 -32.04 -15.86 -9.39
N LYS A 798 -31.07 -15.80 -8.46
CA LYS A 798 -31.33 -15.71 -7.01
C LYS A 798 -32.17 -14.50 -6.65
N TYR A 799 -31.97 -13.37 -7.33
CA TYR A 799 -32.83 -12.21 -7.14
C TYR A 799 -34.28 -12.50 -7.55
N ARG A 800 -34.50 -12.97 -8.78
CA ARG A 800 -35.83 -13.20 -9.37
C ARG A 800 -36.61 -14.32 -8.68
N GLU A 801 -35.94 -15.38 -8.26
CA GLU A 801 -36.60 -16.57 -7.71
C GLU A 801 -36.71 -16.53 -6.18
N ILE A 802 -35.88 -15.74 -5.49
CA ILE A 802 -35.82 -15.74 -4.02
C ILE A 802 -35.97 -14.32 -3.46
N ILE A 803 -35.05 -13.40 -3.78
CA ILE A 803 -35.00 -12.09 -3.09
C ILE A 803 -36.29 -11.29 -3.34
N ASP A 804 -36.68 -11.08 -4.60
CA ASP A 804 -37.88 -10.29 -4.93
C ASP A 804 -39.16 -10.97 -4.42
N PRO A 805 -39.46 -12.25 -4.73
CA PRO A 805 -40.69 -12.89 -4.26
C PRO A 805 -40.81 -12.89 -2.72
N VAL A 806 -39.78 -13.35 -2.01
CA VAL A 806 -39.84 -13.50 -0.55
C VAL A 806 -39.90 -12.13 0.15
N SER A 807 -39.09 -11.15 -0.29
CA SER A 807 -39.15 -9.81 0.31
C SER A 807 -40.47 -9.10 -0.04
N SER A 808 -40.99 -9.28 -1.26
CA SER A 808 -42.29 -8.73 -1.66
C SER A 808 -43.43 -9.30 -0.81
N ASP A 809 -43.43 -10.60 -0.54
CA ASP A 809 -44.45 -11.25 0.29
C ASP A 809 -44.33 -10.84 1.75
N ASN A 810 -43.11 -10.71 2.28
CA ASN A 810 -42.88 -10.16 3.63
C ASN A 810 -43.43 -8.74 3.76
N PHE A 811 -43.26 -7.89 2.74
CA PHE A 811 -43.77 -6.53 2.78
C PHE A 811 -45.29 -6.48 2.70
N ARG A 812 -45.91 -7.20 1.75
CA ARG A 812 -47.38 -7.29 1.64
C ARG A 812 -48.01 -7.80 2.92
N ARG A 813 -47.38 -8.78 3.58
CA ARG A 813 -47.87 -9.35 4.84
C ARG A 813 -48.08 -8.31 5.94
N MET A 814 -47.31 -7.22 5.94
CA MET A 814 -47.47 -6.13 6.91
C MET A 814 -48.88 -5.53 6.88
N PHE A 815 -49.50 -5.44 5.70
CA PHE A 815 -50.75 -4.69 5.49
C PHE A 815 -51.90 -5.44 4.79
N ALA A 816 -51.63 -6.61 4.19
CA ALA A 816 -52.61 -7.30 3.35
C ALA A 816 -53.54 -8.27 4.09
N VAL A 817 -53.19 -8.73 5.30
CA VAL A 817 -53.93 -9.81 5.99
C VAL A 817 -54.30 -9.40 7.42
N PRO A 818 -55.53 -8.87 7.66
CA PRO A 818 -55.92 -8.42 8.98
C PRO A 818 -56.39 -9.56 9.89
N GLY A 819 -55.98 -9.50 11.16
CA GLY A 819 -56.69 -10.09 12.30
C GLY A 819 -56.65 -11.62 12.47
N ASP A 820 -57.70 -12.16 13.09
CA ASP A 820 -57.79 -13.53 13.64
C ASP A 820 -57.69 -14.66 12.60
N LYS A 821 -57.84 -14.35 11.31
CA LYS A 821 -57.81 -15.32 10.20
C LYS A 821 -56.49 -15.36 9.44
N VAL A 822 -55.47 -14.64 9.92
CA VAL A 822 -54.15 -14.59 9.26
C VAL A 822 -53.51 -15.96 9.11
N LEU A 823 -53.68 -16.86 10.08
CA LEU A 823 -53.13 -18.24 10.02
C LEU A 823 -53.90 -19.15 9.05
N GLU A 824 -55.11 -18.78 8.64
CA GLU A 824 -55.90 -19.52 7.64
C GLU A 824 -55.52 -19.11 6.21
N THR A 825 -54.95 -17.91 6.05
CA THR A 825 -54.78 -17.25 4.74
C THR A 825 -53.32 -17.01 4.36
N ASP A 826 -52.40 -17.00 5.33
CA ASP A 826 -50.95 -16.90 5.11
C ASP A 826 -50.23 -18.19 5.51
N GLU A 827 -49.78 -18.94 4.50
CA GLU A 827 -49.11 -20.23 4.71
C GLU A 827 -47.80 -20.09 5.49
N PHE A 828 -47.03 -19.03 5.27
CA PHE A 828 -45.76 -18.82 5.95
C PHE A 828 -45.96 -18.62 7.45
N LEU A 829 -46.94 -17.80 7.87
CA LEU A 829 -47.25 -17.59 9.28
C LEU A 829 -47.83 -18.84 9.95
N ARG A 830 -48.61 -19.66 9.21
CA ARG A 830 -49.04 -20.98 9.69
C ARG A 830 -47.84 -21.89 9.96
N LEU A 831 -46.87 -21.95 9.04
CA LEU A 831 -45.64 -22.73 9.23
C LEU A 831 -44.82 -22.20 10.40
N CYS A 832 -44.67 -20.87 10.54
CA CYS A 832 -44.03 -20.27 11.72
C CYS A 832 -44.72 -20.70 13.02
N LYS A 833 -46.05 -20.74 13.04
CA LYS A 833 -46.84 -21.14 14.21
C LYS A 833 -46.60 -22.60 14.58
N GLU A 834 -46.55 -23.50 13.59
CA GLU A 834 -46.24 -24.91 13.80
C GLU A 834 -44.81 -25.11 14.33
N ALA A 835 -43.85 -24.34 13.79
CA ALA A 835 -42.44 -24.36 14.19
C ALA A 835 -42.20 -23.91 15.64
N GLU A 836 -43.14 -23.20 16.30
CA GLU A 836 -43.03 -22.87 17.73
C GLU A 836 -42.96 -24.13 18.62
N SER A 837 -43.61 -25.21 18.18
CA SER A 837 -43.69 -26.49 18.90
C SER A 837 -42.86 -27.61 18.25
N ASP A 838 -42.24 -27.35 17.10
CA ASP A 838 -41.51 -28.34 16.30
C ASP A 838 -40.13 -27.81 15.89
N GLN A 839 -39.10 -28.26 16.59
CA GLN A 839 -37.71 -27.82 16.36
C GLN A 839 -37.17 -28.26 14.99
N GLU A 840 -37.67 -29.36 14.43
CA GLU A 840 -37.22 -29.84 13.12
C GLU A 840 -37.77 -28.95 12.01
N LYS A 841 -39.07 -28.62 12.06
CA LYS A 841 -39.68 -27.62 11.17
C LYS A 841 -39.02 -26.25 11.32
N ALA A 842 -38.72 -25.81 12.54
CA ALA A 842 -38.02 -24.55 12.76
C ALA A 842 -36.63 -24.52 12.07
N ARG A 843 -35.90 -25.64 12.10
CA ARG A 843 -34.63 -25.80 11.37
C ARG A 843 -34.83 -25.90 9.87
N GLU A 844 -35.92 -26.46 9.39
CA GLU A 844 -36.21 -26.52 7.96
C GLU A 844 -36.52 -25.14 7.39
N MET A 845 -37.31 -24.33 8.09
CA MET A 845 -37.65 -22.95 7.68
C MET A 845 -36.41 -22.05 7.54
N THR A 846 -35.36 -22.32 8.31
CA THR A 846 -34.10 -21.54 8.25
C THR A 846 -33.19 -21.96 7.10
N LYS A 847 -33.39 -23.16 6.51
CA LYS A 847 -32.67 -23.57 5.28
C LYS A 847 -33.05 -22.75 4.06
N GLY A 848 -34.25 -22.16 4.03
CA GLY A 848 -34.71 -21.32 2.91
C GLY A 848 -33.76 -20.16 2.60
N ALA A 849 -33.18 -19.54 3.63
CA ALA A 849 -32.17 -18.48 3.44
C ALA A 849 -30.87 -19.01 2.81
N GLN A 850 -30.49 -20.27 3.09
CA GLN A 850 -29.27 -20.88 2.54
C GLN A 850 -29.31 -21.02 1.01
N ALA A 851 -30.50 -21.03 0.41
CA ALA A 851 -30.68 -21.07 -1.04
C ALA A 851 -30.13 -19.82 -1.76
N LEU A 852 -29.83 -18.73 -1.04
CA LEU A 852 -29.16 -17.56 -1.61
C LEU A 852 -27.69 -17.82 -1.96
N GLY A 853 -27.05 -18.79 -1.31
CA GLY A 853 -25.67 -19.16 -1.58
C GLY A 853 -25.51 -19.88 -2.92
N TYR A 854 -24.31 -19.77 -3.48
CA TYR A 854 -23.84 -20.56 -4.61
C TYR A 854 -22.32 -20.67 -4.50
N ASP A 855 -21.78 -21.86 -4.72
CA ASP A 855 -20.34 -22.11 -4.71
C ASP A 855 -19.80 -21.93 -6.13
N PHE A 856 -19.11 -20.83 -6.43
CA PHE A 856 -18.55 -20.60 -7.75
C PHE A 856 -17.27 -21.41 -7.98
N THR A 857 -16.61 -21.90 -6.92
CA THR A 857 -15.37 -22.68 -7.04
C THR A 857 -15.57 -24.03 -7.72
N GLN A 858 -16.81 -24.52 -7.79
CA GLN A 858 -17.17 -25.70 -8.58
C GLN A 858 -16.88 -25.54 -10.09
N HIS A 859 -16.76 -24.29 -10.57
CA HIS A 859 -16.41 -23.95 -11.95
C HIS A 859 -14.90 -23.75 -12.17
N TYR A 860 -14.08 -23.97 -11.15
CA TYR A 860 -12.63 -23.92 -11.31
C TYR A 860 -12.14 -25.07 -12.20
N ASN A 861 -11.09 -24.79 -12.96
CA ASN A 861 -10.48 -25.75 -13.86
C ASN A 861 -9.88 -26.91 -13.04
N THR A 862 -10.54 -28.07 -13.08
CA THR A 862 -10.11 -29.30 -12.38
C THR A 862 -8.78 -29.89 -12.90
N LYS A 863 -8.15 -29.28 -13.92
CA LYS A 863 -6.95 -29.81 -14.60
C LYS A 863 -5.60 -29.34 -14.06
N THR A 864 -5.53 -28.49 -13.05
CA THR A 864 -4.23 -28.07 -12.46
C THR A 864 -3.70 -29.01 -11.36
N ASN A 865 -4.45 -30.04 -10.97
CA ASN A 865 -3.99 -31.05 -9.99
C ASN A 865 -3.59 -32.41 -10.60
N GLY A 866 -3.34 -32.50 -11.90
CA GLY A 866 -2.70 -33.69 -12.44
C GLY A 866 -2.49 -33.71 -13.94
N VAL A 867 -1.27 -33.41 -14.39
CA VAL A 867 -0.51 -34.07 -15.49
C VAL A 867 0.95 -33.59 -15.33
N ASN A 868 1.88 -34.43 -14.87
CA ASN A 868 2.79 -35.16 -15.76
C ASN A 868 3.09 -36.56 -15.20
N ALA A 869 2.20 -37.51 -15.51
CA ALA A 869 2.50 -38.92 -15.58
C ALA A 869 2.14 -39.42 -16.97
N HIS A 870 2.93 -39.04 -17.97
CA HIS A 870 3.00 -39.77 -19.23
C HIS A 870 4.44 -40.17 -19.51
N ILE A 871 4.78 -41.34 -18.97
CA ILE A 871 5.85 -42.18 -19.48
C ILE A 871 5.45 -42.57 -20.91
N SER A 872 6.25 -42.16 -21.90
CA SER A 872 6.25 -42.81 -23.20
C SER A 872 7.32 -43.91 -23.16
N PRO A 873 7.01 -45.15 -23.57
CA PRO A 873 7.97 -46.23 -23.54
C PRO A 873 8.84 -46.15 -24.80
N HIS A 874 10.12 -45.82 -24.64
CA HIS A 874 11.26 -46.41 -25.36
C HIS A 874 12.58 -45.95 -24.74
#